data_AF-A0A7Y3BTL0-F1
#
_entry.id   AF-A0A7Y3BTL0-F1
#
_cell.length_a   1.000
_cell.length_b   1.000
_cell.length_c   1.000
_cell.angle_alpha   90.00
_cell.angle_beta   90.00
_cell.angle_gamma   90.00
#
_symmetry.space_group_name_H-M   'P 1'
#
loop_
_entity.id
_entity.type
_entity.pdbx_description
1 polymer ?
#
loop_
_entity_poly.entity_id
_entity_poly.type
_entity_poly.pdbx_seq_one_letter_code
_entity_poly.pdbx_strand_id
1 'polypeptide(L)'
;MRPIRLAWILSFFVLAASCAGTQEDGGPVASLELGFELADGSQVDEVAYSIGGNGIDPIEGVIDTRAPESTSSIEVFGIPAGDRYLVTLRATTRDGATTCGGSTRFDVLDGVATAVQVMLGCKRGARFGGVRINGDLNVCAELTKVITSPLQTSIANGMMLNAEGSDAEGDPVAYRWRGTGGSLSNPSAAVTTFTCEEAGPQTVEIEVSDDGFEYCVDSYTVDVTCVMSGANGGEPTPALSESNPGEGDTVVPSAWLRLGFAEEVADGALDGFSLRCDGQVTNATVHRLGADGRTLILNPVQGLPANAACSLAWLGSDGPNSLGFDTYPQGPSSAVPYDRTDASRTAPFPDDLWLVADSASPTGRRLDVPIPDRERDIQRVLTALKFALGAPDGFSPLGPLVVELPEAPDPASLPRQPAESLEPLATVGLFDVDPDSAQYGERVPFELYIRSMSTRGNPEVQHALVLFPSIPLTPRSQYALVVTKRALADLDRAFAPSAFMSAALAPLEASEPEQVTAVRDVIAPALAGLSDASPPVFAEDIALVTRFTVRSTDAFPLTPLAMKEQARSLPPPTFTIERVERGFGDVAAIVEGTWEAPEWREGQRIVRDEDGLPVLVGTKPIPFVLAIPRAATTAPVPVTMYQHGNPGSAEAEVPNQAQRYLARGGHAVIGFTDTVNREIGSDTQLQQAATLGPLLVDGVIAEFDMQTLGEQLAFIRFVEELRDLDVVPFGNPDGQPDLDVSEPLTYDGISAGSVQGQVFVPYAPEVVAAALVVGAGRAAEILFYQDIINPDGVGSPLMSALTLFAPNLRPIDMWLGMSLYQIAIDSQDQHNHASFMYANPIEVGGTTKKPSVLVQEGIGDTFIPNNATRSLAYALGSTPLVGRVAQPVPYLERADAPLVANVDSQTTSAYSQYVPNGIPGLNPTPGCEFWDEGHFCAQTARAALDQRMTFFRTALTDDAPTVVDGPVNLCDAVPSCDDDNPCTADRCEPSTGECINSPQNRRSCEIDGVPGICLLDMCTPLQMCSMLEDDLQTATGALSCNFFGFPLELSATLGTQRLGPLGPGPVEYTVQTALALEASAIDFLGIFGDTADVLRFESVVASTGGSVDPAPVTTTQGIGLCQVTLDAPADLASFASEPTAATWFLEDDATFQEITLEDIDLTISVSGLDADLTTSGPNPSCLWETSPPRLVEMP
;
A
#
# COMPACT_ATOMS: atom_id res chain seq x y z
N MET A 1 -52.74 10.10 19.94
CA MET A 1 -53.66 11.09 20.54
C MET A 1 -52.86 12.04 21.42
N ARG A 2 -53.06 13.35 21.25
CA ARG A 2 -52.84 14.42 22.26
C ARG A 2 -53.88 14.26 23.41
N PRO A 3 -53.92 15.09 24.48
CA PRO A 3 -52.90 15.98 25.10
C PRO A 3 -52.92 15.88 26.67
N ILE A 4 -52.29 16.83 27.38
CA ILE A 4 -52.88 17.80 28.33
C ILE A 4 -51.72 18.75 28.72
N ARG A 5 -51.67 20.08 28.52
CA ARG A 5 -52.58 21.25 28.56
C ARG A 5 -52.76 21.95 29.93
N LEU A 6 -52.16 23.15 29.97
CA LEU A 6 -52.67 24.43 30.49
C LEU A 6 -52.76 24.70 32.01
N ALA A 7 -52.00 25.74 32.40
CA ALA A 7 -52.42 26.96 33.11
C ALA A 7 -52.92 26.87 34.56
N TRP A 8 -52.65 27.91 35.36
CA TRP A 8 -53.66 28.88 35.83
C TRP A 8 -52.98 30.15 36.39
N ILE A 9 -53.80 31.17 36.67
CA ILE A 9 -53.43 32.59 36.87
C ILE A 9 -53.75 33.03 38.32
N LEU A 10 -52.98 33.96 38.92
CA LEU A 10 -53.43 35.20 39.64
C LEU A 10 -52.51 35.70 40.80
N SER A 11 -51.94 36.89 40.58
CA SER A 11 -52.13 38.13 41.38
C SER A 11 -51.62 38.35 42.82
N PHE A 12 -50.84 39.45 42.94
CA PHE A 12 -50.96 40.61 43.87
C PHE A 12 -50.07 40.76 45.15
N PHE A 13 -49.23 41.83 45.08
CA PHE A 13 -48.91 42.86 46.11
C PHE A 13 -47.86 42.67 47.24
N VAL A 14 -46.68 43.30 47.02
CA VAL A 14 -46.14 44.49 47.74
C VAL A 14 -45.28 44.39 49.04
N LEU A 15 -44.12 45.08 48.96
CA LEU A 15 -43.26 45.74 49.98
C LEU A 15 -42.20 44.99 50.86
N ALA A 16 -40.99 45.59 50.83
CA ALA A 16 -40.03 45.85 51.93
C ALA A 16 -39.11 44.75 52.52
N ALA A 17 -37.85 44.76 52.04
CA ALA A 17 -36.60 45.01 52.78
C ALA A 17 -36.27 44.39 54.17
N SER A 18 -35.05 43.82 54.22
CA SER A 18 -34.01 43.96 55.27
C SER A 18 -33.94 43.02 56.51
N CYS A 19 -32.87 42.21 56.51
CA CYS A 19 -31.85 41.97 57.55
C CYS A 19 -32.19 41.68 59.03
N ALA A 20 -31.52 40.66 59.59
CA ALA A 20 -31.01 40.65 60.99
C ALA A 20 -29.85 39.63 61.16
N GLY A 21 -28.80 40.01 61.91
CA GLY A 21 -27.58 39.19 62.13
C GLY A 21 -26.66 39.78 63.22
N THR A 22 -27.07 39.59 64.48
CA THR A 22 -26.59 40.11 65.79
C THR A 22 -25.08 40.24 66.11
N GLN A 23 -24.71 41.44 66.62
CA GLN A 23 -24.00 41.85 67.89
C GLN A 23 -23.58 40.75 68.93
N GLU A 24 -22.70 40.91 69.94
CA GLU A 24 -22.22 42.04 70.81
C GLU A 24 -20.69 41.88 71.16
N ASP A 25 -19.94 42.69 71.95
CA ASP A 25 -20.12 43.85 72.87
C ASP A 25 -18.74 44.60 73.08
N GLY A 26 -18.66 45.71 73.83
CA GLY A 26 -17.61 45.81 74.88
C GLY A 26 -16.68 47.04 75.08
N GLY A 27 -17.02 48.30 74.74
CA GLY A 27 -16.22 49.45 75.20
C GLY A 27 -16.66 50.84 74.67
N PRO A 28 -16.74 51.90 75.50
CA PRO A 28 -17.28 53.19 75.05
C PRO A 28 -16.23 54.06 74.35
N VAL A 29 -16.35 54.17 73.02
CA VAL A 29 -15.63 55.14 72.18
C VAL A 29 -16.62 56.13 71.54
N ALA A 30 -16.53 57.41 71.90
CA ALA A 30 -17.32 58.47 71.26
C ALA A 30 -16.40 59.39 70.43
N SER A 31 -16.65 59.46 69.13
CA SER A 31 -16.00 60.40 68.20
C SER A 31 -16.98 61.48 67.73
N LEU A 32 -16.46 62.53 67.10
CA LEU A 32 -17.23 63.66 66.56
C LEU A 32 -16.74 63.91 65.14
N GLU A 33 -17.62 63.77 64.16
CA GLU A 33 -17.30 64.02 62.75
C GLU A 33 -17.91 65.34 62.29
N LEU A 34 -17.06 66.29 61.87
CA LEU A 34 -17.46 67.63 61.43
C LEU A 34 -17.37 67.72 59.90
N GLY A 35 -18.53 67.81 59.23
CA GLY A 35 -18.63 68.07 57.79
C GLY A 35 -18.88 69.55 57.48
N PHE A 36 -18.13 70.11 56.52
CA PHE A 36 -18.25 71.49 56.05
C PHE A 36 -18.25 71.52 54.52
N GLU A 37 -19.11 72.37 53.95
CA GLU A 37 -19.24 72.58 52.50
C GLU A 37 -19.53 74.06 52.23
N LEU A 38 -18.80 74.67 51.29
CA LEU A 38 -19.05 76.04 50.83
C LEU A 38 -19.86 76.02 49.53
N ALA A 39 -21.11 76.45 49.61
CA ALA A 39 -22.05 76.49 48.49
C ALA A 39 -21.70 77.47 47.34
N ASP A 40 -20.48 78.00 47.28
CA ASP A 40 -20.06 78.99 46.26
C ASP A 40 -18.67 78.76 45.65
N GLY A 41 -18.02 77.60 45.91
CA GLY A 41 -16.78 77.17 45.27
C GLY A 41 -15.52 77.97 45.64
N SER A 42 -15.58 78.87 46.62
CA SER A 42 -14.45 79.72 46.98
C SER A 42 -13.38 78.95 47.78
N GLN A 43 -12.16 78.80 47.23
CA GLN A 43 -11.07 78.12 47.94
C GLN A 43 -10.66 78.86 49.23
N VAL A 44 -10.59 78.08 50.32
CA VAL A 44 -10.09 78.47 51.63
C VAL A 44 -8.83 77.64 51.90
N ASP A 45 -7.74 78.30 52.28
CA ASP A 45 -6.47 77.60 52.55
C ASP A 45 -6.42 77.03 53.99
N GLU A 46 -7.11 77.66 54.96
CA GLU A 46 -7.13 77.24 56.37
C GLU A 46 -8.51 77.49 57.03
N VAL A 47 -9.02 76.50 57.78
CA VAL A 47 -10.27 76.59 58.57
C VAL A 47 -9.95 76.45 60.06
N ALA A 48 -10.27 77.46 60.87
CA ALA A 48 -10.06 77.42 62.32
C ALA A 48 -11.32 76.93 63.06
N TYR A 49 -11.15 76.01 64.02
CA TYR A 49 -12.24 75.45 64.83
C TYR A 49 -11.99 75.62 66.34
N SER A 50 -13.09 75.67 67.11
CA SER A 50 -13.09 75.68 68.58
C SER A 50 -14.31 74.93 69.10
N ILE A 51 -14.10 73.96 70.00
CA ILE A 51 -15.13 73.14 70.65
C ILE A 51 -15.11 73.41 72.16
N GLY A 52 -16.28 73.70 72.74
CA GLY A 52 -16.42 73.91 74.20
C GLY A 52 -17.82 73.64 74.74
N GLY A 53 -17.91 73.30 76.02
CA GLY A 53 -19.14 72.94 76.72
C GLY A 53 -18.85 72.08 77.95
N ASN A 54 -19.83 71.88 78.83
CA ASN A 54 -19.77 70.95 79.98
C ASN A 54 -18.51 70.99 80.88
N GLY A 55 -17.76 72.09 80.89
CA GLY A 55 -16.59 72.27 81.76
C GLY A 55 -15.28 71.71 81.23
N ILE A 56 -15.19 71.32 79.95
CA ILE A 56 -13.89 71.06 79.31
C ILE A 56 -13.14 72.37 79.04
N ASP A 57 -11.82 72.33 79.07
CA ASP A 57 -11.00 73.39 78.46
C ASP A 57 -11.23 73.40 76.94
N PRO A 58 -11.33 74.56 76.27
CA PRO A 58 -11.64 74.62 74.84
C PRO A 58 -10.61 73.88 73.98
N ILE A 59 -11.10 73.01 73.10
CA ILE A 59 -10.26 72.30 72.12
C ILE A 59 -10.26 73.10 70.83
N GLU A 60 -9.09 73.62 70.45
CA GLU A 60 -8.93 74.52 69.30
C GLU A 60 -7.87 73.98 68.33
N GLY A 61 -8.06 74.26 67.04
CA GLY A 61 -7.12 73.85 65.99
C GLY A 61 -7.41 74.51 64.65
N VAL A 62 -6.56 74.21 63.68
CA VAL A 62 -6.65 74.67 62.30
C VAL A 62 -6.57 73.46 61.37
N ILE A 63 -7.49 73.37 60.43
CA ILE A 63 -7.50 72.39 59.35
C ILE A 63 -6.89 73.07 58.13
N ASP A 64 -5.79 72.52 57.63
CA ASP A 64 -5.12 72.98 56.41
C ASP A 64 -5.76 72.30 55.19
N THR A 65 -6.32 73.10 54.28
CA THR A 65 -7.03 72.62 53.09
C THR A 65 -6.33 73.03 51.79
N ARG A 66 -5.03 73.32 51.85
CA ARG A 66 -4.22 73.77 50.69
C ARG A 66 -3.90 72.69 49.67
N ALA A 67 -3.99 71.41 50.01
CA ALA A 67 -3.76 70.32 49.07
C ALA A 67 -5.07 69.96 48.32
N PRO A 68 -5.04 69.68 47.00
CA PRO A 68 -6.22 69.24 46.26
C PRO A 68 -6.91 68.07 46.95
N GLU A 69 -8.25 68.03 46.88
CA GLU A 69 -9.12 67.02 47.50
C GLU A 69 -9.05 66.90 49.05
N SER A 70 -8.33 67.81 49.73
CA SER A 70 -8.34 67.84 51.21
C SER A 70 -9.71 68.24 51.74
N THR A 71 -10.43 67.31 52.35
CA THR A 71 -11.65 67.59 53.08
C THR A 71 -11.35 68.38 54.35
N SER A 72 -12.16 69.38 54.64
CA SER A 72 -12.09 70.18 55.86
C SER A 72 -12.76 69.47 57.05
N SER A 73 -12.55 68.17 57.20
CA SER A 73 -13.06 67.36 58.30
C SER A 73 -11.96 67.08 59.32
N ILE A 74 -12.36 66.92 60.58
CA ILE A 74 -11.45 66.52 61.65
C ILE A 74 -12.18 65.62 62.64
N GLU A 75 -11.50 64.55 63.06
CA GLU A 75 -11.90 63.72 64.19
C GLU A 75 -11.19 64.22 65.45
N VAL A 76 -11.97 64.54 66.50
CA VAL A 76 -11.45 64.99 67.80
C VAL A 76 -11.77 63.95 68.86
N PHE A 77 -10.75 63.21 69.29
CA PHE A 77 -10.90 62.16 70.30
C PHE A 77 -10.90 62.72 71.73
N GLY A 78 -11.66 62.08 72.63
CA GLY A 78 -11.59 62.34 74.08
C GLY A 78 -12.56 63.39 74.63
N ILE A 79 -13.64 63.73 73.91
CA ILE A 79 -14.71 64.58 74.44
C ILE A 79 -15.62 63.73 75.36
N PRO A 80 -15.81 64.10 76.66
CA PRO A 80 -16.66 63.32 77.56
C PRO A 80 -18.14 63.38 77.18
N ALA A 81 -18.90 62.32 77.49
CA ALA A 81 -20.35 62.29 77.28
C ALA A 81 -21.07 63.44 78.03
N GLY A 82 -22.04 64.07 77.37
CA GLY A 82 -22.87 65.15 77.93
C GLY A 82 -23.49 66.07 76.87
N ASP A 83 -24.48 66.86 77.29
CA ASP A 83 -25.35 67.62 76.39
C ASP A 83 -24.91 69.08 76.19
N ARG A 84 -25.23 69.65 75.03
CA ARG A 84 -25.13 71.06 74.62
C ARG A 84 -23.72 71.62 74.48
N TYR A 85 -22.78 70.79 74.05
CA TYR A 85 -21.51 71.25 73.47
C TYR A 85 -21.77 72.21 72.30
N LEU A 86 -20.81 73.11 72.04
CA LEU A 86 -20.85 74.08 70.97
C LEU A 86 -19.55 73.98 70.16
N VAL A 87 -19.67 73.75 68.86
CA VAL A 87 -18.57 73.86 67.89
C VAL A 87 -18.73 75.16 67.09
N THR A 88 -17.64 75.88 66.87
CA THR A 88 -17.58 77.10 66.05
C THR A 88 -16.48 76.98 65.01
N LEU A 89 -16.78 77.29 63.75
CA LEU A 89 -15.81 77.32 62.64
C LEU A 89 -15.69 78.73 62.06
N ARG A 90 -14.50 79.09 61.57
CA ARG A 90 -14.21 80.33 60.84
C ARG A 90 -13.26 80.07 59.67
N ALA A 91 -13.55 80.70 58.53
CA ALA A 91 -12.82 80.54 57.28
C ALA A 91 -12.71 81.88 56.53
N THR A 92 -11.63 82.08 55.78
CA THR A 92 -11.44 83.23 54.87
C THR A 92 -10.86 82.73 53.56
N THR A 93 -11.37 83.23 52.43
CA THR A 93 -10.97 82.76 51.10
C THR A 93 -9.56 83.24 50.73
N ARG A 94 -8.88 82.49 49.86
CA ARG A 94 -7.47 82.70 49.46
C ARG A 94 -7.18 84.08 48.86
N ASP A 95 -8.18 84.70 48.25
CA ASP A 95 -8.14 86.06 47.68
C ASP A 95 -8.38 87.17 48.72
N GLY A 96 -8.69 86.82 49.98
CA GLY A 96 -9.04 87.74 51.06
C GLY A 96 -10.39 88.45 50.88
N ALA A 97 -11.18 88.10 49.87
CA ALA A 97 -12.38 88.85 49.49
C ALA A 97 -13.65 88.42 50.24
N THR A 98 -13.66 87.21 50.82
CA THR A 98 -14.82 86.62 51.50
C THR A 98 -14.44 86.04 52.86
N THR A 99 -15.17 86.43 53.91
CA THR A 99 -15.06 85.85 55.26
C THR A 99 -16.32 85.07 55.59
N CYS A 100 -16.15 83.87 56.16
CA CYS A 100 -17.21 82.91 56.47
C CYS A 100 -17.12 82.47 57.95
N GLY A 101 -18.27 82.23 58.58
CA GLY A 101 -18.30 81.66 59.93
C GLY A 101 -19.68 81.19 60.38
N GLY A 102 -19.70 80.33 61.39
CA GLY A 102 -20.90 79.67 61.89
C GLY A 102 -20.60 78.72 63.05
N SER A 103 -21.65 78.25 63.72
CA SER A 103 -21.55 77.43 64.93
C SER A 103 -22.81 76.60 65.12
N THR A 104 -22.69 75.37 65.61
CA THR A 104 -23.84 74.52 65.96
C THR A 104 -23.67 73.88 67.33
N ARG A 105 -24.76 73.38 67.91
CA ARG A 105 -24.77 72.63 69.18
C ARG A 105 -24.99 71.15 68.93
N PHE A 106 -24.38 70.34 69.79
CA PHE A 106 -24.51 68.88 69.76
C PHE A 106 -24.38 68.29 71.18
N ASP A 107 -24.80 67.05 71.32
CA ASP A 107 -24.74 66.26 72.54
C ASP A 107 -23.84 65.04 72.26
N VAL A 108 -22.96 64.65 73.18
CA VAL A 108 -22.09 63.48 73.03
C VAL A 108 -22.62 62.35 73.90
N LEU A 109 -22.93 61.20 73.30
CA LEU A 109 -23.36 60.01 74.02
C LEU A 109 -22.16 59.08 74.26
N ASP A 110 -22.13 58.44 75.43
CA ASP A 110 -21.06 57.52 75.81
C ASP A 110 -20.99 56.35 74.82
N GLY A 111 -19.85 56.18 74.16
CA GLY A 111 -19.67 55.12 73.17
C GLY A 111 -20.24 55.34 71.76
N VAL A 112 -20.60 56.57 71.36
CA VAL A 112 -21.21 56.84 70.05
C VAL A 112 -20.50 57.92 69.25
N ALA A 113 -20.13 57.60 68.01
CA ALA A 113 -19.71 58.57 66.99
C ALA A 113 -20.87 59.51 66.63
N THR A 114 -20.77 60.79 67.00
CA THR A 114 -21.81 61.80 66.76
C THR A 114 -21.39 62.68 65.57
N ALA A 115 -22.02 62.53 64.41
CA ALA A 115 -21.78 63.41 63.27
C ALA A 115 -22.50 64.77 63.45
N VAL A 116 -21.81 65.88 63.16
CA VAL A 116 -22.29 67.24 63.43
C VAL A 116 -21.95 68.18 62.27
N GLN A 117 -22.98 68.69 61.59
CA GLN A 117 -22.80 69.58 60.44
C GLN A 117 -22.89 71.06 60.85
N VAL A 118 -21.95 71.89 60.40
CA VAL A 118 -21.91 73.34 60.71
C VAL A 118 -22.00 74.17 59.43
N MET A 119 -23.12 74.88 59.25
CA MET A 119 -23.32 75.81 58.14
C MET A 119 -22.61 77.14 58.42
N LEU A 120 -21.77 77.63 57.49
CA LEU A 120 -21.10 78.94 57.60
C LEU A 120 -21.75 79.98 56.67
N GLY A 121 -21.98 81.19 57.20
CA GLY A 121 -22.47 82.33 56.41
C GLY A 121 -21.33 83.21 55.91
N CYS A 122 -21.21 83.35 54.58
CA CYS A 122 -20.16 84.14 53.92
C CYS A 122 -20.65 85.54 53.48
N LYS A 123 -19.76 86.54 53.46
CA LYS A 123 -20.03 87.90 52.95
C LYS A 123 -19.06 88.32 51.84
N ARG A 124 -19.58 88.60 50.64
CA ARG A 124 -18.82 89.11 49.47
C ARG A 124 -18.88 90.65 49.37
N GLY A 125 -17.79 91.28 48.88
CA GLY A 125 -17.73 92.69 48.44
C GLY A 125 -18.31 92.90 47.02
N ALA A 126 -18.52 94.15 46.58
CA ALA A 126 -19.29 94.44 45.36
C ALA A 126 -18.74 95.57 44.46
N ARG A 127 -18.87 95.43 43.11
CA ARG A 127 -19.65 96.30 42.17
C ARG A 127 -19.15 96.39 40.70
N PHE A 128 -20.00 95.90 39.77
CA PHE A 128 -20.40 96.40 38.42
C PHE A 128 -19.41 96.74 37.27
N GLY A 129 -19.67 96.18 36.07
CA GLY A 129 -19.64 96.93 34.79
C GLY A 129 -19.40 96.19 33.44
N GLY A 130 -20.46 95.92 32.64
CA GLY A 130 -20.42 96.06 31.16
C GLY A 130 -20.41 94.83 30.20
N VAL A 131 -21.49 94.73 29.38
CA VAL A 131 -21.62 94.06 28.05
C VAL A 131 -21.61 92.52 27.97
N ARG A 132 -22.38 91.96 27.01
CA ARG A 132 -22.73 90.55 26.83
C ARG A 132 -22.37 90.05 25.42
N ILE A 133 -21.81 88.85 25.31
CA ILE A 133 -21.81 87.99 24.11
C ILE A 133 -22.15 86.57 24.61
N ASN A 134 -22.94 85.81 23.85
CA ASN A 134 -23.39 84.47 24.25
C ASN A 134 -22.38 83.40 23.81
N GLY A 135 -22.27 82.34 24.61
CA GLY A 135 -21.79 81.02 24.23
C GLY A 135 -22.52 80.02 25.11
N ASP A 136 -23.07 78.97 24.52
CA ASP A 136 -23.66 77.88 25.27
C ASP A 136 -22.50 77.00 25.79
N LEU A 137 -22.55 76.65 27.07
CA LEU A 137 -21.54 75.87 27.77
C LEU A 137 -22.11 74.47 28.00
N ASN A 138 -21.32 73.46 27.69
CA ASN A 138 -21.62 72.05 27.83
C ASN A 138 -20.61 71.50 28.84
N VAL A 139 -21.04 70.99 30.00
CA VAL A 139 -20.17 70.24 30.91
C VAL A 139 -20.10 68.78 30.42
N CYS A 140 -18.93 68.16 30.60
CA CYS A 140 -18.69 66.82 30.09
C CYS A 140 -19.32 65.74 31.00
N ALA A 141 -19.76 64.63 30.41
CA ALA A 141 -20.06 63.41 31.16
C ALA A 141 -18.81 62.84 31.86
N GLU A 142 -18.97 62.43 33.12
CA GLU A 142 -17.91 61.86 33.97
C GLU A 142 -18.19 60.37 34.32
N LEU A 143 -17.13 59.57 34.44
CA LEU A 143 -17.18 58.15 34.82
C LEU A 143 -17.34 57.98 36.34
N THR A 144 -18.58 57.86 36.80
CA THR A 144 -18.88 57.74 38.24
C THR A 144 -18.57 56.37 38.84
N LYS A 145 -18.40 55.33 38.01
CA LYS A 145 -18.16 53.95 38.47
C LYS A 145 -17.66 53.04 37.35
N VAL A 146 -16.74 52.13 37.69
CA VAL A 146 -16.29 51.01 36.83
C VAL A 146 -16.19 49.74 37.66
N ILE A 147 -16.72 48.62 37.15
CA ILE A 147 -16.60 47.28 37.73
C ILE A 147 -16.14 46.33 36.62
N THR A 148 -15.07 45.59 36.89
CA THR A 148 -14.59 44.47 36.07
C THR A 148 -14.54 43.22 36.95
N SER A 149 -15.22 42.14 36.56
CA SER A 149 -15.26 40.91 37.36
C SER A 149 -15.46 39.65 36.51
N PRO A 150 -14.63 38.60 36.69
CA PRO A 150 -13.39 38.59 37.48
C PRO A 150 -12.28 39.42 36.82
N LEU A 151 -11.24 39.81 37.56
CA LEU A 151 -10.02 40.45 37.01
C LEU A 151 -9.08 39.45 36.31
N GLN A 152 -9.37 38.15 36.42
CA GLN A 152 -8.68 37.09 35.70
C GLN A 152 -9.72 36.09 35.21
N THR A 153 -9.73 35.80 33.91
CA THR A 153 -10.53 34.72 33.33
C THR A 153 -9.73 33.99 32.27
N SER A 154 -10.30 32.94 31.70
CA SER A 154 -9.62 32.16 30.67
C SER A 154 -10.02 32.54 29.24
N ILE A 155 -9.18 32.22 28.25
CA ILE A 155 -9.49 32.40 26.83
C ILE A 155 -10.88 31.79 26.49
N ALA A 156 -11.62 32.47 25.61
CA ALA A 156 -13.01 32.22 25.25
C ALA A 156 -14.03 32.35 26.40
N ASN A 157 -13.64 32.80 27.60
CA ASN A 157 -14.55 33.09 28.70
C ASN A 157 -14.66 34.61 28.94
N GLY A 158 -15.85 35.05 29.34
CA GLY A 158 -16.17 36.46 29.53
C GLY A 158 -15.87 36.98 30.94
N MET A 159 -15.36 38.20 31.01
CA MET A 159 -15.40 39.07 32.20
C MET A 159 -16.59 40.04 32.06
N MET A 160 -17.36 40.22 33.12
CA MET A 160 -18.43 41.22 33.16
C MET A 160 -17.81 42.60 33.39
N LEU A 161 -18.18 43.54 32.52
CA LEU A 161 -17.82 44.95 32.59
C LEU A 161 -19.08 45.77 32.84
N ASN A 162 -19.03 46.70 33.80
CA ASN A 162 -20.10 47.66 34.04
C ASN A 162 -19.50 49.03 34.37
N ALA A 163 -19.87 50.05 33.62
CA ALA A 163 -19.57 51.44 33.89
C ALA A 163 -20.85 52.27 33.98
N GLU A 164 -20.87 53.21 34.91
CA GLU A 164 -21.96 54.19 35.05
C GLU A 164 -21.35 55.58 34.89
N GLY A 165 -21.69 56.27 33.80
CA GLY A 165 -21.34 57.65 33.54
C GLY A 165 -22.51 58.58 33.84
N SER A 166 -22.22 59.79 34.34
CA SER A 166 -23.21 60.81 34.67
C SER A 166 -22.86 62.11 33.96
N ASP A 167 -23.87 62.74 33.38
CA ASP A 167 -23.79 64.10 32.87
C ASP A 167 -24.51 65.08 33.83
N ALA A 168 -24.03 66.32 33.92
CA ALA A 168 -24.53 67.33 34.86
C ALA A 168 -25.74 68.12 34.32
N GLU A 169 -25.87 68.24 33.00
CA GLU A 169 -26.99 68.86 32.29
C GLU A 169 -28.16 67.87 32.14
N GLY A 170 -27.86 66.57 32.18
CA GLY A 170 -28.78 65.46 31.99
C GLY A 170 -28.88 64.96 30.55
N ASP A 171 -27.89 65.30 29.71
CA ASP A 171 -27.79 64.82 28.34
C ASP A 171 -27.36 63.35 28.26
N PRO A 172 -27.63 62.64 27.14
CA PRO A 172 -27.47 61.19 27.08
C PRO A 172 -25.99 60.76 27.00
N VAL A 173 -25.45 60.26 28.11
CA VAL A 173 -24.08 59.72 28.17
C VAL A 173 -23.91 58.53 27.22
N ALA A 174 -22.98 58.65 26.27
CA ALA A 174 -22.45 57.59 25.44
C ALA A 174 -21.24 56.92 26.13
N TYR A 175 -21.06 55.63 25.84
CA TYR A 175 -20.00 54.79 26.40
C TYR A 175 -19.13 54.25 25.25
N ARG A 176 -17.84 54.05 25.49
CA ARG A 176 -16.90 53.45 24.52
C ARG A 176 -15.82 52.65 25.25
N TRP A 177 -16.00 51.34 25.27
CA TRP A 177 -15.03 50.37 25.76
C TRP A 177 -13.99 50.02 24.68
N ARG A 178 -12.76 49.77 25.10
CA ARG A 178 -11.65 49.22 24.31
C ARG A 178 -10.94 48.15 25.14
N GLY A 179 -10.33 47.17 24.49
CA GLY A 179 -9.49 46.18 25.18
C GLY A 179 -8.38 45.67 24.29
N THR A 180 -7.31 45.17 24.90
CA THR A 180 -6.22 44.45 24.21
C THR A 180 -6.42 42.95 24.34
N GLY A 181 -6.10 42.17 23.30
CA GLY A 181 -6.15 40.70 23.35
C GLY A 181 -7.50 40.07 23.68
N GLY A 182 -8.61 40.71 23.30
CA GLY A 182 -9.97 40.18 23.49
C GLY A 182 -11.05 41.07 22.88
N SER A 183 -12.26 40.54 22.78
CA SER A 183 -13.41 41.19 22.13
C SER A 183 -14.50 41.64 23.12
N LEU A 184 -15.22 42.70 22.75
CA LEU A 184 -16.29 43.31 23.55
C LEU A 184 -17.66 43.02 22.95
N SER A 185 -18.55 42.40 23.71
CA SER A 185 -19.89 41.98 23.24
C SER A 185 -20.76 43.16 22.77
N ASN A 186 -20.62 44.32 23.40
CA ASN A 186 -21.10 45.60 22.89
C ASN A 186 -20.18 46.72 23.42
N PRO A 187 -19.30 47.31 22.59
CA PRO A 187 -18.35 48.30 23.07
C PRO A 187 -18.99 49.65 23.44
N SER A 188 -20.28 49.89 23.16
CA SER A 188 -20.96 51.17 23.48
C SER A 188 -22.09 51.05 24.51
N ALA A 189 -22.13 49.96 25.28
CA ALA A 189 -23.06 49.79 26.37
C ALA A 189 -22.42 50.08 27.74
N ALA A 190 -23.19 50.64 28.66
CA ALA A 190 -22.81 50.79 30.07
C ALA A 190 -22.42 49.44 30.70
N VAL A 191 -23.18 48.37 30.42
CA VAL A 191 -22.87 46.99 30.81
C VAL A 191 -22.52 46.18 29.58
N THR A 192 -21.38 45.49 29.61
CA THR A 192 -20.89 44.65 28.50
C THR A 192 -20.06 43.47 29.01
N THR A 193 -19.58 42.62 28.11
CA THR A 193 -18.73 41.48 28.44
C THR A 193 -17.48 41.54 27.57
N PHE A 194 -16.31 41.41 28.19
CA PHE A 194 -15.01 41.28 27.51
C PHE A 194 -14.57 39.82 27.53
N THR A 195 -14.37 39.24 26.34
CA THR A 195 -13.96 37.84 26.16
C THR A 195 -12.48 37.80 25.82
N CYS A 196 -11.69 37.08 26.62
CA CYS A 196 -10.27 36.88 26.34
C CYS A 196 -10.05 36.09 25.03
N GLU A 197 -9.17 36.58 24.16
CA GLU A 197 -8.76 35.91 22.91
C GLU A 197 -7.25 35.60 22.91
N GLU A 198 -6.42 36.45 23.53
CA GLU A 198 -4.97 36.27 23.67
C GLU A 198 -4.55 36.04 25.13
N ALA A 199 -3.59 35.14 25.37
CA ALA A 199 -3.05 34.89 26.72
C ALA A 199 -2.11 36.02 27.18
N GLY A 200 -2.17 36.37 28.46
CA GLY A 200 -1.27 37.34 29.10
C GLY A 200 -1.98 38.46 29.88
N PRO A 201 -1.22 39.45 30.38
CA PRO A 201 -1.79 40.68 30.92
C PRO A 201 -2.36 41.52 29.77
N GLN A 202 -3.60 41.95 29.92
CA GLN A 202 -4.35 42.76 28.97
C GLN A 202 -4.90 44.00 29.69
N THR A 203 -5.24 45.04 28.93
CA THR A 203 -5.88 46.25 29.45
C THR A 203 -7.27 46.41 28.86
N VAL A 204 -8.21 46.86 29.70
CA VAL A 204 -9.58 47.22 29.30
C VAL A 204 -9.83 48.67 29.71
N GLU A 205 -10.06 49.54 28.73
CA GLU A 205 -10.36 50.96 28.92
C GLU A 205 -11.85 51.23 28.67
N ILE A 206 -12.45 52.10 29.47
CA ILE A 206 -13.76 52.72 29.22
C ILE A 206 -13.58 54.22 29.07
N GLU A 207 -14.21 54.78 28.05
CA GLU A 207 -14.41 56.21 27.85
C GLU A 207 -15.92 56.53 27.95
N VAL A 208 -16.30 57.66 28.56
CA VAL A 208 -17.67 58.21 28.48
C VAL A 208 -17.67 59.63 27.93
N SER A 209 -18.76 60.00 27.28
CA SER A 209 -18.95 61.30 26.63
C SER A 209 -20.43 61.58 26.37
N ASP A 210 -20.84 62.82 26.54
CA ASP A 210 -22.13 63.39 26.17
C ASP A 210 -22.09 64.08 24.78
N ASP A 211 -20.90 64.51 24.32
CA ASP A 211 -20.72 65.28 23.08
C ASP A 211 -20.40 64.45 21.82
N GLY A 212 -20.33 63.12 21.95
CA GLY A 212 -19.96 62.22 20.87
C GLY A 212 -18.45 61.93 20.77
N PHE A 213 -17.72 62.17 21.87
CA PHE A 213 -16.29 61.97 22.05
C PHE A 213 -15.40 62.90 21.20
N GLU A 214 -15.84 64.15 20.96
CA GLU A 214 -15.10 65.12 20.14
C GLU A 214 -14.29 66.11 21.01
N TYR A 215 -14.84 66.59 22.13
CA TYR A 215 -14.20 67.54 23.05
C TYR A 215 -14.34 67.15 24.53
N CYS A 216 -15.39 66.41 24.89
CA CYS A 216 -15.69 65.96 26.26
C CYS A 216 -15.55 64.43 26.38
N VAL A 217 -14.43 63.95 26.93
CA VAL A 217 -14.21 62.52 27.22
C VAL A 217 -13.55 62.36 28.59
N ASP A 218 -14.14 61.53 29.44
CA ASP A 218 -13.52 60.99 30.64
C ASP A 218 -13.19 59.49 30.42
N SER A 219 -12.10 58.96 30.99
CA SER A 219 -11.68 57.57 30.78
C SER A 219 -11.00 56.88 31.96
N TYR A 220 -11.11 55.54 32.00
CA TYR A 220 -10.49 54.70 33.02
C TYR A 220 -10.06 53.34 32.47
N THR A 221 -8.85 52.89 32.84
CA THR A 221 -8.26 51.63 32.38
C THR A 221 -8.07 50.63 33.52
N VAL A 222 -8.42 49.37 33.27
CA VAL A 222 -8.29 48.23 34.19
C VAL A 222 -7.33 47.20 33.59
N ASP A 223 -6.32 46.79 34.37
CA ASP A 223 -5.49 45.64 34.06
C ASP A 223 -6.26 44.33 34.36
N VAL A 224 -6.28 43.42 33.40
CA VAL A 224 -6.93 42.10 33.51
C VAL A 224 -5.98 40.99 33.04
N THR A 225 -6.13 39.78 33.55
CA THR A 225 -5.27 38.64 33.15
C THR A 225 -6.06 37.58 32.39
N CYS A 226 -5.68 37.34 31.13
CA CYS A 226 -6.21 36.26 30.32
C CYS A 226 -5.31 35.03 30.44
N VAL A 227 -5.83 33.91 30.98
CA VAL A 227 -5.10 32.64 31.10
C VAL A 227 -5.61 31.58 30.12
N MET A 228 -4.80 30.58 29.76
CA MET A 228 -5.33 29.43 29.03
C MET A 228 -6.08 28.50 29.99
N SER A 229 -7.37 28.23 29.77
CA SER A 229 -8.08 27.21 30.54
C SER A 229 -7.66 25.81 30.07
N GLY A 230 -6.69 25.25 30.78
CA GLY A 230 -6.20 23.88 30.58
C GLY A 230 -4.89 23.62 31.34
N ALA A 231 -3.92 24.53 31.24
CA ALA A 231 -2.54 24.31 31.70
C ALA A 231 -2.32 24.55 33.21
N ASN A 232 -3.06 23.85 34.08
CA ASN A 232 -2.73 23.78 35.51
C ASN A 232 -1.69 22.67 35.77
N GLY A 233 -0.41 22.98 35.49
CA GLY A 233 0.73 22.24 36.08
C GLY A 233 1.49 21.28 35.18
N GLY A 234 1.23 21.25 33.87
CA GLY A 234 2.05 20.46 32.94
C GLY A 234 3.50 20.99 32.82
N GLU A 235 4.48 20.10 32.75
CA GLU A 235 5.86 20.49 32.39
C GLU A 235 5.92 20.97 30.92
N PRO A 236 6.84 21.89 30.55
CA PRO A 236 6.94 22.34 29.17
C PRO A 236 7.40 21.22 28.23
N THR A 237 6.76 21.08 27.07
CA THR A 237 7.25 20.20 26.00
C THR A 237 8.52 20.79 25.35
N PRO A 238 9.35 19.96 24.70
CA PRO A 238 10.35 20.44 23.76
C PRO A 238 9.73 21.21 22.58
N ALA A 239 10.58 21.75 21.71
CA ALA A 239 10.15 22.34 20.46
C ALA A 239 9.46 21.30 19.56
N LEU A 240 8.31 21.66 18.99
CA LEU A 240 7.60 20.87 17.99
C LEU A 240 8.43 20.84 16.69
N SER A 241 8.66 19.64 16.14
CA SER A 241 9.37 19.44 14.88
C SER A 241 8.43 19.18 13.70
N GLU A 242 7.31 18.49 13.94
CA GLU A 242 6.29 18.17 12.93
C GLU A 242 4.91 18.03 13.58
N SER A 243 3.84 18.25 12.82
CA SER A 243 2.48 17.92 13.24
C SER A 243 1.65 17.45 12.06
N ASN A 244 0.69 16.56 12.34
CA ASN A 244 -0.40 16.21 11.45
C ASN A 244 -1.70 16.20 12.29
N PRO A 245 -2.63 17.16 12.12
CA PRO A 245 -2.61 18.25 11.13
C PRO A 245 -1.46 19.26 11.28
N GLY A 246 -1.15 19.97 10.20
CA GLY A 246 -0.44 21.24 10.22
C GLY A 246 -1.38 22.43 10.50
N GLU A 247 -0.80 23.62 10.67
CA GLU A 247 -1.56 24.85 10.94
C GLU A 247 -2.45 25.22 9.74
N GLY A 248 -3.77 25.27 9.96
CA GLY A 248 -4.77 25.57 8.95
C GLY A 248 -5.20 24.39 8.06
N ASP A 249 -4.75 23.17 8.36
CA ASP A 249 -5.23 21.97 7.65
C ASP A 249 -6.70 21.67 7.98
N THR A 250 -7.37 20.92 7.10
CA THR A 250 -8.71 20.36 7.37
C THR A 250 -8.59 18.85 7.57
N VAL A 251 -9.12 18.33 8.68
CA VAL A 251 -9.06 16.89 9.02
C VAL A 251 -10.44 16.24 9.12
N VAL A 252 -10.47 14.93 8.98
CA VAL A 252 -11.71 14.15 9.13
C VAL A 252 -12.16 14.11 10.60
N PRO A 253 -13.47 14.05 10.91
CA PRO A 253 -13.94 14.01 12.30
C PRO A 253 -13.42 12.85 13.17
N SER A 254 -12.97 11.75 12.56
CA SER A 254 -12.35 10.60 13.25
C SER A 254 -10.82 10.74 13.43
N ALA A 255 -10.20 11.82 12.96
CA ALA A 255 -8.75 11.97 12.97
C ALA A 255 -8.15 11.95 14.39
N TRP A 256 -6.99 11.31 14.51
CA TRP A 256 -6.09 11.47 15.65
C TRP A 256 -5.00 12.47 15.29
N LEU A 257 -4.59 13.29 16.26
CA LEU A 257 -3.58 14.32 16.04
C LEU A 257 -2.21 13.75 16.41
N ARG A 258 -1.24 13.80 15.48
CA ARG A 258 0.15 13.39 15.69
C ARG A 258 1.03 14.64 15.85
N LEU A 259 1.79 14.69 16.93
CA LEU A 259 2.78 15.74 17.20
C LEU A 259 4.16 15.10 17.36
N GLY A 260 5.13 15.48 16.54
CA GLY A 260 6.53 15.10 16.69
C GLY A 260 7.33 16.23 17.33
N PHE A 261 8.16 15.92 18.32
CA PHE A 261 9.00 16.85 19.05
C PHE A 261 10.50 16.60 18.80
N ALA A 262 11.31 17.66 18.89
CA ALA A 262 12.75 17.57 18.64
C ALA A 262 13.50 16.68 19.66
N GLU A 263 12.95 16.55 20.87
CA GLU A 263 13.47 15.76 21.99
C GLU A 263 12.33 14.96 22.64
N GLU A 264 12.67 14.06 23.56
CA GLU A 264 11.70 13.28 24.32
C GLU A 264 10.81 14.19 25.18
N VAL A 265 9.49 14.01 25.12
CA VAL A 265 8.55 14.76 25.95
C VAL A 265 8.56 14.19 27.38
N ALA A 266 8.53 15.01 28.44
CA ALA A 266 8.44 14.51 29.81
C ALA A 266 7.02 14.00 30.16
N ASP A 267 6.89 12.99 31.03
CA ASP A 267 5.56 12.46 31.42
C ASP A 267 4.66 13.53 32.04
N GLY A 268 5.25 14.46 32.81
CA GLY A 268 4.54 15.59 33.39
C GLY A 268 3.98 16.59 32.38
N ALA A 269 4.34 16.50 31.09
CA ALA A 269 3.81 17.34 30.02
C ALA A 269 2.58 16.75 29.32
N LEU A 270 2.28 15.45 29.50
CA LEU A 270 1.18 14.77 28.80
C LEU A 270 -0.20 15.28 29.21
N ASP A 271 -0.36 15.71 30.47
CA ASP A 271 -1.58 16.38 30.97
C ASP A 271 -1.69 17.86 30.53
N GLY A 272 -0.67 18.39 29.83
CA GLY A 272 -0.57 19.80 29.46
C GLY A 272 -1.35 20.21 28.20
N PHE A 273 -1.98 19.27 27.51
CA PHE A 273 -2.67 19.49 26.23
C PHE A 273 -4.16 19.81 26.42
N SER A 274 -4.66 20.84 25.73
CA SER A 274 -6.07 21.23 25.71
C SER A 274 -6.57 21.36 24.28
N LEU A 275 -7.41 20.42 23.85
CA LEU A 275 -8.10 20.47 22.57
C LEU A 275 -9.42 21.23 22.71
N ARG A 276 -9.67 22.16 21.79
CA ARG A 276 -10.91 22.93 21.70
C ARG A 276 -11.45 22.91 20.29
N CYS A 277 -12.76 22.90 20.14
CA CYS A 277 -13.44 23.09 18.86
C CYS A 277 -14.69 23.95 19.07
N ASP A 278 -14.89 24.95 18.20
CA ASP A 278 -15.92 26.00 18.34
C ASP A 278 -15.94 26.64 19.75
N GLY A 279 -14.75 26.80 20.35
CA GLY A 279 -14.53 27.32 21.70
C GLY A 279 -14.84 26.35 22.86
N GLN A 280 -15.51 25.22 22.59
CA GLN A 280 -15.78 24.17 23.59
C GLN A 280 -14.56 23.27 23.78
N VAL A 281 -14.37 22.71 24.98
CA VAL A 281 -13.30 21.74 25.25
C VAL A 281 -13.71 20.36 24.76
N THR A 282 -12.86 19.73 23.95
CA THR A 282 -13.03 18.34 23.50
C THR A 282 -12.12 17.44 24.33
N ASN A 283 -12.68 16.39 24.93
CA ASN A 283 -11.89 15.42 25.69
C ASN A 283 -10.99 14.62 24.75
N ALA A 284 -9.68 14.65 24.98
CA ALA A 284 -8.70 13.83 24.29
C ALA A 284 -7.82 13.07 25.31
N THR A 285 -7.30 11.92 24.90
CA THR A 285 -6.24 11.21 25.65
C THR A 285 -4.93 11.33 24.89
N VAL A 286 -3.82 11.48 25.61
CA VAL A 286 -2.48 11.70 25.02
C VAL A 286 -1.63 10.46 25.27
N HIS A 287 -1.09 9.89 24.20
CA HIS A 287 -0.28 8.66 24.22
C HIS A 287 1.05 8.90 23.54
N ARG A 288 2.10 8.18 23.96
CA ARG A 288 3.38 8.17 23.25
C ARG A 288 3.31 7.21 22.08
N LEU A 289 3.97 7.56 20.98
CA LEU A 289 4.20 6.69 19.84
C LEU A 289 5.69 6.43 19.69
N GLY A 290 6.06 5.15 19.75
CA GLY A 290 7.45 4.71 19.70
C GLY A 290 8.20 4.85 21.04
N ALA A 291 9.31 4.14 21.15
CA ALA A 291 10.12 4.07 22.37
C ALA A 291 11.04 5.29 22.59
N ASP A 292 11.13 6.22 21.64
CA ASP A 292 11.92 7.44 21.79
C ASP A 292 11.19 8.56 22.57
N GLY A 293 9.89 8.38 22.82
CA GLY A 293 9.03 9.33 23.53
C GLY A 293 8.90 10.70 22.86
N ARG A 294 9.27 10.83 21.58
CA ARG A 294 9.27 12.10 20.82
C ARG A 294 7.98 12.36 20.07
N THR A 295 7.24 11.31 19.74
CA THR A 295 5.96 11.44 19.04
C THR A 295 4.81 11.23 20.02
N LEU A 296 3.85 12.16 20.03
CA LEU A 296 2.61 12.06 20.79
C LEU A 296 1.42 11.92 19.86
N ILE A 297 0.42 11.18 20.34
CA ILE A 297 -0.85 10.91 19.67
C ILE A 297 -1.97 11.38 20.59
N LEU A 298 -2.78 12.32 20.10
CA LEU A 298 -3.99 12.76 20.78
C LEU A 298 -5.20 12.10 20.12
N ASN A 299 -5.87 11.22 20.86
CA ASN A 299 -7.12 10.58 20.48
C ASN A 299 -8.31 11.35 21.09
N PRO A 300 -9.14 12.04 20.30
CA PRO A 300 -10.38 12.67 20.76
C PRO A 300 -11.43 11.58 21.08
N VAL A 301 -11.75 11.39 22.37
CA VAL A 301 -12.51 10.24 22.90
C VAL A 301 -13.95 10.14 22.32
N GLN A 302 -14.50 11.25 21.83
CA GLN A 302 -15.83 11.31 21.21
C GLN A 302 -15.77 11.59 19.69
N GLY A 303 -14.57 11.54 19.10
CA GLY A 303 -14.28 12.17 17.82
C GLY A 303 -14.20 13.70 17.92
N LEU A 304 -13.81 14.34 16.82
CA LEU A 304 -13.88 15.77 16.65
C LEU A 304 -15.31 16.15 16.18
N PRO A 305 -15.86 17.31 16.60
CA PRO A 305 -17.09 17.82 15.99
C PRO A 305 -16.84 18.15 14.52
N ALA A 306 -17.84 17.92 13.67
CA ALA A 306 -17.75 18.11 12.22
C ALA A 306 -18.09 19.55 11.80
N ASN A 307 -17.42 20.05 10.75
CA ASN A 307 -17.52 21.45 10.31
C ASN A 307 -17.28 22.45 11.47
N ALA A 308 -16.21 22.21 12.24
CA ALA A 308 -15.84 22.98 13.42
C ALA A 308 -14.42 23.53 13.29
N ALA A 309 -14.20 24.72 13.83
CA ALA A 309 -12.86 25.30 13.93
C ALA A 309 -12.21 24.82 15.24
N CYS A 310 -11.13 24.06 15.13
CA CYS A 310 -10.43 23.46 16.25
C CYS A 310 -9.07 24.13 16.53
N SER A 311 -8.65 24.07 17.78
CA SER A 311 -7.34 24.51 18.24
C SER A 311 -6.84 23.58 19.35
N LEU A 312 -5.63 23.04 19.17
CA LEU A 312 -4.91 22.30 20.20
C LEU A 312 -3.87 23.22 20.84
N ALA A 313 -3.96 23.42 22.15
CA ALA A 313 -3.05 24.29 22.90
C ALA A 313 -2.23 23.50 23.93
N TRP A 314 -0.96 23.85 24.11
CA TRP A 314 -0.05 23.24 25.10
C TRP A 314 1.03 24.24 25.57
N LEU A 315 1.82 23.86 26.57
CA LEU A 315 2.98 24.62 27.04
C LEU A 315 4.26 24.03 26.44
N GLY A 316 5.02 24.81 25.67
CA GLY A 316 6.37 24.43 25.21
C GLY A 316 7.47 25.25 25.89
N SER A 317 8.73 24.93 25.58
CA SER A 317 9.93 25.58 26.10
C SER A 317 9.94 27.10 25.98
N ASP A 318 9.39 27.63 24.89
CA ASP A 318 9.38 29.07 24.59
C ASP A 318 8.09 29.79 25.03
N GLY A 319 7.14 29.06 25.63
CA GLY A 319 5.87 29.58 26.12
C GLY A 319 4.64 28.79 25.65
N PRO A 320 3.43 29.36 25.76
CA PRO A 320 2.21 28.77 25.23
C PRO A 320 2.28 28.60 23.71
N ASN A 321 1.94 27.40 23.23
CA ASN A 321 1.82 27.09 21.81
C ASN A 321 0.37 26.70 21.49
N SER A 322 -0.02 26.90 20.23
CA SER A 322 -1.29 26.47 19.69
C SER A 322 -1.14 26.00 18.25
N LEU A 323 -1.96 25.02 17.86
CA LEU A 323 -2.11 24.50 16.50
C LEU A 323 -3.60 24.64 16.12
N GLY A 324 -3.91 25.49 15.15
CA GLY A 324 -5.25 25.66 14.59
C GLY A 324 -5.50 24.73 13.40
N PHE A 325 -6.69 24.14 13.31
CA PHE A 325 -7.10 23.29 12.18
C PHE A 325 -8.63 23.23 12.10
N ASP A 326 -9.19 22.95 10.92
CA ASP A 326 -10.62 22.80 10.69
C ASP A 326 -11.01 21.31 10.59
N THR A 327 -12.30 20.99 10.72
CA THR A 327 -12.83 19.65 10.44
C THR A 327 -13.75 19.62 9.23
N TYR A 328 -13.68 18.54 8.45
CA TYR A 328 -14.65 18.28 7.38
C TYR A 328 -16.08 18.17 7.95
N PRO A 329 -17.12 18.47 7.14
CA PRO A 329 -18.49 18.14 7.50
C PRO A 329 -18.65 16.63 7.70
N GLN A 330 -19.75 16.21 8.33
CA GLN A 330 -20.08 14.80 8.47
C GLN A 330 -21.16 14.44 7.45
N GLY A 331 -20.78 13.59 6.48
CA GLY A 331 -21.70 12.98 5.54
C GLY A 331 -22.53 11.84 6.19
N PRO A 332 -23.38 11.15 5.41
CA PRO A 332 -24.12 9.99 5.88
C PRO A 332 -23.21 8.89 6.46
N SER A 333 -23.69 8.21 7.51
CA SER A 333 -22.97 7.11 8.17
C SER A 333 -22.69 5.95 7.22
N SER A 334 -21.42 5.59 7.08
CA SER A 334 -20.94 4.46 6.30
C SER A 334 -20.67 3.24 7.20
N ALA A 335 -21.73 2.53 7.57
CA ALA A 335 -21.63 1.46 8.57
C ALA A 335 -21.10 0.14 7.98
N VAL A 336 -19.97 -0.36 8.48
CA VAL A 336 -19.35 -1.64 8.03
C VAL A 336 -20.32 -2.80 8.30
N PRO A 337 -20.73 -3.58 7.28
CA PRO A 337 -21.68 -4.67 7.46
C PRO A 337 -21.19 -5.76 8.41
N TYR A 338 -21.81 -5.81 9.59
CA TYR A 338 -21.69 -6.91 10.55
C TYR A 338 -23.03 -7.07 11.26
N ASP A 339 -23.70 -8.20 11.07
CA ASP A 339 -24.91 -8.58 11.82
C ASP A 339 -25.00 -10.11 11.84
N ARG A 340 -24.97 -10.70 13.04
CA ARG A 340 -25.03 -12.17 13.21
C ARG A 340 -26.45 -12.67 13.51
N THR A 341 -27.45 -11.77 13.53
CA THR A 341 -28.88 -12.15 13.45
C THR A 341 -29.35 -12.37 12.01
N ASP A 342 -28.66 -11.78 11.03
CA ASP A 342 -28.91 -12.00 9.60
C ASP A 342 -28.25 -13.31 9.13
N ALA A 343 -29.06 -14.37 9.07
CA ALA A 343 -28.62 -15.71 8.62
C ALA A 343 -28.15 -15.76 7.14
N SER A 344 -28.30 -14.67 6.36
CA SER A 344 -27.76 -14.58 5.01
C SER A 344 -26.31 -14.08 4.96
N ARG A 345 -25.73 -13.64 6.10
CA ARG A 345 -24.39 -13.04 6.21
C ARG A 345 -23.38 -13.95 6.91
N THR A 346 -22.33 -14.31 6.17
CA THR A 346 -21.16 -15.06 6.67
C THR A 346 -19.88 -14.22 6.73
N ALA A 347 -19.77 -13.16 5.93
CA ALA A 347 -18.73 -12.14 6.06
C ALA A 347 -18.99 -11.20 7.25
N PRO A 348 -17.98 -10.51 7.81
CA PRO A 348 -16.55 -10.72 7.57
C PRO A 348 -16.11 -12.12 8.03
N PHE A 349 -14.99 -12.58 7.46
CA PHE A 349 -14.42 -13.91 7.68
C PHE A 349 -12.88 -13.78 7.68
N PRO A 350 -12.15 -14.50 8.54
CA PRO A 350 -12.60 -15.43 9.59
C PRO A 350 -13.23 -14.74 10.81
N ASP A 351 -13.97 -15.54 11.60
CA ASP A 351 -14.63 -15.12 12.85
C ASP A 351 -14.84 -16.35 13.76
N ASP A 352 -14.30 -16.32 14.98
CA ASP A 352 -14.36 -17.40 15.98
C ASP A 352 -15.80 -17.79 16.38
N LEU A 353 -16.81 -16.98 16.06
CA LEU A 353 -18.22 -17.37 16.18
C LEU A 353 -18.56 -18.64 15.38
N TRP A 354 -17.79 -18.94 14.34
CA TRP A 354 -17.92 -20.17 13.53
C TRP A 354 -17.16 -21.37 14.12
N LEU A 355 -16.50 -21.24 15.27
CA LEU A 355 -15.81 -22.35 15.95
C LEU A 355 -16.62 -22.95 17.10
N VAL A 356 -17.04 -24.21 16.94
CA VAL A 356 -17.69 -24.98 18.00
C VAL A 356 -16.67 -25.76 18.82
N ALA A 357 -16.97 -26.00 20.09
CA ALA A 357 -16.07 -26.74 20.98
C ALA A 357 -15.92 -28.21 20.57
N ASP A 358 -14.69 -28.69 20.52
CA ASP A 358 -14.33 -30.09 20.28
C ASP A 358 -13.05 -30.48 21.03
N SER A 359 -13.20 -31.07 22.21
CA SER A 359 -12.07 -31.49 23.05
C SER A 359 -11.23 -32.65 22.48
N ALA A 360 -11.62 -33.23 21.33
CA ALA A 360 -10.81 -34.22 20.62
C ALA A 360 -9.88 -33.61 19.56
N SER A 361 -10.11 -32.35 19.19
CA SER A 361 -9.27 -31.63 18.22
C SER A 361 -8.02 -31.00 18.88
N PRO A 362 -6.92 -30.78 18.13
CA PRO A 362 -5.70 -30.18 18.67
C PRO A 362 -5.81 -28.75 19.22
N THR A 363 -6.81 -27.96 18.80
CA THR A 363 -7.11 -26.61 19.32
C THR A 363 -8.23 -26.60 20.37
N GLY A 364 -8.90 -27.74 20.61
CA GLY A 364 -10.14 -27.78 21.38
C GLY A 364 -11.37 -27.22 20.64
N ARG A 365 -11.25 -26.91 19.34
CA ARG A 365 -12.27 -26.31 18.47
C ARG A 365 -12.38 -27.02 17.12
N ARG A 366 -13.52 -26.88 16.46
CA ARG A 366 -13.66 -27.20 15.02
C ARG A 366 -14.51 -26.16 14.31
N LEU A 367 -14.20 -25.94 13.04
CA LEU A 367 -14.92 -25.00 12.18
C LEU A 367 -16.27 -25.59 11.74
N ASP A 368 -17.34 -24.83 11.95
CA ASP A 368 -18.72 -25.18 11.58
C ASP A 368 -19.44 -23.98 10.94
N VAL A 369 -18.94 -23.51 9.79
CA VAL A 369 -19.53 -22.37 9.06
C VAL A 369 -20.97 -22.68 8.66
N PRO A 370 -21.97 -21.84 8.97
CA PRO A 370 -23.34 -22.06 8.56
C PRO A 370 -23.50 -21.91 7.04
N ILE A 371 -24.43 -22.68 6.45
CA ILE A 371 -24.87 -22.41 5.08
C ILE A 371 -25.83 -21.22 5.14
N PRO A 372 -25.54 -20.09 4.46
CA PRO A 372 -26.33 -18.89 4.62
C PRO A 372 -27.70 -19.01 3.95
N ASP A 373 -28.69 -18.28 4.47
CA ASP A 373 -30.05 -18.19 3.90
C ASP A 373 -30.04 -17.31 2.62
N ARG A 374 -29.47 -17.89 1.57
CA ARG A 374 -29.27 -17.31 0.23
C ARG A 374 -29.93 -18.16 -0.84
N GLU A 375 -29.78 -17.77 -2.10
CA GLU A 375 -30.28 -18.50 -3.26
C GLU A 375 -29.70 -19.93 -3.33
N ARG A 376 -30.45 -20.86 -3.92
CA ARG A 376 -30.15 -22.30 -3.85
C ARG A 376 -28.82 -22.68 -4.50
N ASP A 377 -28.36 -21.94 -5.49
CA ASP A 377 -27.05 -22.09 -6.10
C ASP A 377 -25.91 -21.70 -5.15
N ILE A 378 -26.07 -20.62 -4.38
CA ILE A 378 -25.12 -20.21 -3.33
C ILE A 378 -25.07 -21.26 -2.21
N GLN A 379 -26.24 -21.72 -1.76
CA GLN A 379 -26.34 -22.79 -0.76
C GLN A 379 -25.64 -24.06 -1.23
N ARG A 380 -25.72 -24.42 -2.52
CA ARG A 380 -25.02 -25.59 -3.09
C ARG A 380 -23.50 -25.43 -3.06
N VAL A 381 -22.97 -24.32 -3.59
CA VAL A 381 -21.51 -24.08 -3.63
C VAL A 381 -20.92 -24.07 -2.23
N LEU A 382 -21.55 -23.37 -1.28
CA LEU A 382 -21.09 -23.36 0.11
C LEU A 382 -21.29 -24.70 0.82
N THR A 383 -22.28 -25.51 0.44
CA THR A 383 -22.41 -26.89 0.95
C THR A 383 -21.29 -27.80 0.41
N ALA A 384 -20.91 -27.65 -0.85
CA ALA A 384 -19.83 -28.42 -1.46
C ALA A 384 -18.46 -28.03 -0.87
N LEU A 385 -18.20 -26.73 -0.69
CA LEU A 385 -17.05 -26.23 0.09
C LEU A 385 -17.06 -26.76 1.52
N LYS A 386 -18.20 -26.67 2.23
CA LYS A 386 -18.31 -27.17 3.61
C LYS A 386 -18.04 -28.68 3.71
N PHE A 387 -18.46 -29.46 2.72
CA PHE A 387 -18.14 -30.89 2.65
C PHE A 387 -16.64 -31.12 2.41
N ALA A 388 -16.03 -30.32 1.52
CA ALA A 388 -14.60 -30.40 1.21
C ALA A 388 -13.68 -30.02 2.39
N LEU A 389 -14.09 -29.08 3.24
CA LEU A 389 -13.39 -28.71 4.48
C LEU A 389 -13.19 -29.92 5.43
N GLY A 390 -14.12 -30.87 5.43
CA GLY A 390 -14.19 -31.93 6.43
C GLY A 390 -14.55 -31.37 7.82
N ALA A 391 -13.58 -31.38 8.74
CA ALA A 391 -13.72 -30.86 10.09
C ALA A 391 -12.39 -30.26 10.59
N PRO A 392 -11.94 -29.12 10.03
CA PRO A 392 -10.67 -28.51 10.39
C PRO A 392 -10.79 -27.87 11.79
N ASP A 393 -9.69 -27.86 12.53
CA ASP A 393 -9.64 -27.44 13.93
C ASP A 393 -9.44 -25.92 14.11
N GLY A 394 -9.54 -25.14 13.04
CA GLY A 394 -9.44 -23.68 13.05
C GLY A 394 -9.45 -23.11 11.64
N PHE A 395 -9.05 -21.85 11.52
CA PHE A 395 -8.88 -21.17 10.23
C PHE A 395 -7.48 -21.39 9.64
N SER A 396 -7.32 -21.18 8.33
CA SER A 396 -6.04 -21.35 7.63
C SER A 396 -4.99 -20.34 8.12
N PRO A 397 -3.71 -20.73 8.25
CA PRO A 397 -2.62 -19.80 8.52
C PRO A 397 -2.25 -18.90 7.32
N LEU A 398 -2.78 -19.20 6.12
CA LEU A 398 -2.52 -18.48 4.86
C LEU A 398 -3.77 -17.80 4.28
N GLY A 399 -4.95 -18.12 4.82
CA GLY A 399 -6.24 -17.77 4.22
C GLY A 399 -6.47 -16.26 4.13
N PRO A 400 -7.09 -15.77 3.02
CA PRO A 400 -7.48 -14.38 2.94
C PRO A 400 -8.45 -13.99 4.07
N LEU A 401 -8.26 -12.79 4.60
CA LEU A 401 -9.18 -12.15 5.53
C LEU A 401 -10.08 -11.21 4.72
N VAL A 402 -11.40 -11.36 4.86
CA VAL A 402 -12.40 -10.73 3.98
C VAL A 402 -13.35 -9.86 4.80
N VAL A 403 -13.41 -8.57 4.46
CA VAL A 403 -14.31 -7.59 5.07
C VAL A 403 -15.25 -7.03 3.99
N GLU A 404 -16.55 -7.18 4.18
CA GLU A 404 -17.56 -6.49 3.36
C GLU A 404 -17.56 -5.00 3.72
N LEU A 405 -17.60 -4.12 2.72
CA LEU A 405 -17.76 -2.67 2.89
C LEU A 405 -19.11 -2.21 2.34
N PRO A 406 -19.72 -1.16 2.93
CA PRO A 406 -21.00 -0.64 2.47
C PRO A 406 -20.87 0.18 1.18
N GLU A 407 -19.66 0.68 0.88
CA GLU A 407 -19.32 1.48 -0.29
C GLU A 407 -17.80 1.44 -0.55
N ALA A 408 -17.32 2.10 -1.61
CA ALA A 408 -15.91 2.16 -1.94
C ALA A 408 -15.10 2.89 -0.85
N PRO A 409 -13.95 2.35 -0.41
CA PRO A 409 -13.04 3.07 0.47
C PRO A 409 -12.19 4.09 -0.29
N ASP A 410 -11.73 5.13 0.40
CA ASP A 410 -10.61 5.97 -0.05
C ASP A 410 -9.31 5.17 0.07
N PRO A 411 -8.62 4.84 -1.06
CA PRO A 411 -7.39 4.07 -1.03
C PRO A 411 -6.22 4.74 -0.30
N ALA A 412 -6.25 6.06 -0.12
CA ALA A 412 -5.23 6.79 0.63
C ALA A 412 -5.41 6.65 2.15
N SER A 413 -6.59 6.23 2.61
CA SER A 413 -6.88 6.00 4.04
C SER A 413 -6.49 4.60 4.54
N LEU A 414 -6.03 3.69 3.67
CA LEU A 414 -5.84 2.27 3.97
C LEU A 414 -4.36 1.83 3.85
N PRO A 415 -3.86 1.00 4.77
CA PRO A 415 -2.55 0.35 4.62
C PRO A 415 -2.65 -0.76 3.57
N ARG A 416 -2.20 -0.50 2.36
CA ARG A 416 -2.25 -1.46 1.24
C ARG A 416 -1.03 -2.36 1.18
N GLN A 417 0.13 -1.87 1.62
CA GLN A 417 1.40 -2.59 1.58
C GLN A 417 1.82 -3.15 2.95
N PRO A 418 2.63 -4.22 3.00
CA PRO A 418 3.06 -4.84 4.26
C PRO A 418 3.78 -3.87 5.22
N ALA A 419 4.57 -2.92 4.70
CA ALA A 419 5.20 -1.88 5.51
C ALA A 419 4.16 -0.94 6.16
N GLU A 420 3.15 -0.53 5.39
CA GLU A 420 2.06 0.33 5.85
C GLU A 420 1.21 -0.39 6.92
N SER A 421 0.98 -1.69 6.78
CA SER A 421 0.18 -2.49 7.73
C SER A 421 0.79 -2.57 9.15
N LEU A 422 2.12 -2.47 9.23
CA LEU A 422 2.90 -2.43 10.47
C LEU A 422 3.00 -1.03 11.07
N GLU A 423 2.60 0.03 10.35
CA GLU A 423 2.63 1.37 10.94
C GLU A 423 1.70 1.41 12.16
N PRO A 424 2.15 1.96 13.31
CA PRO A 424 1.37 1.85 14.53
C PRO A 424 -0.03 2.48 14.44
N LEU A 425 -0.17 3.51 13.60
CA LEU A 425 -1.43 4.22 13.34
C LEU A 425 -2.24 3.66 12.17
N ALA A 426 -1.79 2.60 11.50
CA ALA A 426 -2.48 2.06 10.32
C ALA A 426 -3.94 1.72 10.64
N THR A 427 -4.84 2.17 9.75
CA THR A 427 -6.29 2.25 9.97
C THR A 427 -6.99 0.89 9.90
N VAL A 428 -6.32 -0.09 9.31
CA VAL A 428 -6.64 -1.51 9.37
C VAL A 428 -5.46 -2.21 10.04
N GLY A 429 -5.72 -3.24 10.83
CA GLY A 429 -4.68 -3.95 11.57
C GLY A 429 -5.04 -5.41 11.79
N LEU A 430 -4.01 -6.26 11.71
CA LEU A 430 -4.04 -7.64 12.16
C LEU A 430 -3.10 -7.72 13.36
N PHE A 431 -3.57 -8.24 14.48
CA PHE A 431 -2.82 -8.30 15.74
C PHE A 431 -2.78 -9.72 16.28
N ASP A 432 -1.64 -10.15 16.81
CA ASP A 432 -1.58 -11.33 17.66
C ASP A 432 -2.23 -10.99 19.02
N VAL A 433 -3.27 -11.74 19.39
CA VAL A 433 -4.01 -11.59 20.65
C VAL A 433 -4.07 -12.91 21.42
N ASP A 434 -3.14 -13.83 21.14
CA ASP A 434 -2.94 -15.04 21.92
C ASP A 434 -2.16 -14.71 23.20
N PRO A 435 -2.76 -14.81 24.41
CA PRO A 435 -2.09 -14.40 25.65
C PRO A 435 -0.86 -15.24 26.01
N ASP A 436 -0.66 -16.38 25.35
CA ASP A 436 0.53 -17.23 25.50
C ASP A 436 1.62 -16.92 24.43
N SER A 437 1.36 -16.00 23.48
CA SER A 437 2.32 -15.59 22.44
C SER A 437 3.36 -14.58 22.95
N ALA A 438 4.59 -14.71 22.45
CA ALA A 438 5.65 -13.73 22.66
C ALA A 438 5.43 -12.41 21.89
N GLN A 439 4.52 -12.41 20.91
CA GLN A 439 4.16 -11.26 20.05
C GLN A 439 2.80 -10.66 20.45
N TYR A 440 2.29 -10.96 21.64
CA TYR A 440 0.98 -10.48 22.11
C TYR A 440 0.86 -8.95 22.05
N GLY A 441 -0.16 -8.45 21.35
CA GLY A 441 -0.40 -7.03 21.10
C GLY A 441 0.39 -6.44 19.93
N GLU A 442 1.27 -7.21 19.28
CA GLU A 442 2.03 -6.76 18.11
C GLU A 442 1.21 -6.88 16.81
N ARG A 443 1.55 -6.02 15.82
CA ARG A 443 0.96 -6.02 14.49
C ARG A 443 1.60 -7.09 13.61
N VAL A 444 0.77 -7.84 12.90
CA VAL A 444 1.16 -8.83 11.89
C VAL A 444 1.12 -8.18 10.51
N PRO A 445 2.15 -8.33 9.65
CA PRO A 445 2.17 -7.72 8.34
C PRO A 445 1.17 -8.39 7.39
N PHE A 446 0.50 -7.60 6.55
CA PHE A 446 -0.37 -8.07 5.48
C PHE A 446 -0.31 -7.18 4.24
N GLU A 447 -0.63 -7.75 3.08
CA GLU A 447 -0.97 -6.97 1.89
C GLU A 447 -2.50 -6.87 1.77
N LEU A 448 -3.01 -5.68 1.44
CA LEU A 448 -4.45 -5.40 1.40
C LEU A 448 -4.88 -4.91 0.01
N TYR A 449 -5.88 -5.61 -0.51
CA TYR A 449 -6.46 -5.37 -1.81
C TYR A 449 -7.89 -4.83 -1.67
N ILE A 450 -8.13 -3.67 -2.29
CA ILE A 450 -9.46 -3.09 -2.40
C ILE A 450 -10.18 -3.77 -3.57
N ARG A 451 -11.42 -4.21 -3.34
CA ARG A 451 -12.29 -4.80 -4.35
C ARG A 451 -13.56 -3.98 -4.48
N SER A 452 -13.86 -3.54 -5.70
CA SER A 452 -15.09 -2.83 -6.08
C SER A 452 -15.54 -3.39 -7.42
N MET A 453 -16.45 -4.36 -7.40
CA MET A 453 -16.87 -5.09 -8.61
C MET A 453 -18.33 -5.54 -8.53
N SER A 454 -18.94 -5.86 -9.66
CA SER A 454 -20.26 -6.50 -9.75
C SER A 454 -20.16 -7.80 -10.56
N THR A 455 -21.24 -8.58 -10.60
CA THR A 455 -21.28 -9.87 -11.32
C THR A 455 -22.40 -9.91 -12.34
N ARG A 456 -22.36 -10.87 -13.25
CA ARG A 456 -23.36 -10.98 -14.32
C ARG A 456 -24.79 -11.17 -13.80
N GLY A 457 -24.96 -11.84 -12.66
CA GLY A 457 -26.25 -12.03 -12.00
C GLY A 457 -26.55 -11.04 -10.87
N ASN A 458 -25.54 -10.39 -10.29
CA ASN A 458 -25.73 -9.25 -9.40
C ASN A 458 -24.99 -8.00 -9.94
N PRO A 459 -25.68 -7.10 -10.69
CA PRO A 459 -25.07 -5.92 -11.28
C PRO A 459 -24.76 -4.80 -10.28
N GLU A 460 -25.20 -4.94 -9.01
CA GLU A 460 -24.83 -4.01 -7.94
C GLU A 460 -23.34 -4.16 -7.62
N VAL A 461 -22.62 -3.04 -7.58
CA VAL A 461 -21.21 -3.03 -7.22
C VAL A 461 -21.10 -3.30 -5.72
N GLN A 462 -20.38 -4.37 -5.37
CA GLN A 462 -20.03 -4.67 -4.00
C GLN A 462 -18.59 -4.26 -3.72
N HIS A 463 -18.38 -3.84 -2.49
CA HIS A 463 -17.11 -3.35 -1.99
C HIS A 463 -16.58 -4.28 -0.91
N ALA A 464 -15.29 -4.59 -0.94
CA ALA A 464 -14.64 -5.43 0.05
C ALA A 464 -13.16 -5.07 0.22
N LEU A 465 -12.63 -5.34 1.41
CA LEU A 465 -11.20 -5.47 1.65
C LEU A 465 -10.86 -6.96 1.68
N VAL A 466 -9.82 -7.35 0.95
CA VAL A 466 -9.25 -8.70 1.02
C VAL A 466 -7.78 -8.57 1.41
N LEU A 467 -7.44 -9.12 2.57
CA LEU A 467 -6.11 -9.03 3.15
C LEU A 467 -5.44 -10.41 3.10
N PHE A 468 -4.18 -10.45 2.73
CA PHE A 468 -3.36 -11.65 2.77
C PHE A 468 -2.23 -11.48 3.80
N PRO A 469 -2.18 -12.30 4.86
CA PRO A 469 -1.06 -12.26 5.82
C PRO A 469 0.28 -12.46 5.10
N SER A 470 1.18 -11.49 5.21
CA SER A 470 2.48 -11.51 4.54
C SER A 470 3.44 -12.54 5.13
N ILE A 471 3.15 -13.00 6.35
CA ILE A 471 3.78 -14.15 6.99
C ILE A 471 2.70 -15.20 7.32
N PRO A 472 2.99 -16.51 7.29
CA PRO A 472 2.04 -17.51 7.78
C PRO A 472 1.72 -17.26 9.25
N LEU A 473 0.43 -17.30 9.61
CA LEU A 473 0.00 -17.10 10.99
C LEU A 473 0.38 -18.31 11.86
N THR A 474 0.77 -18.06 13.11
CA THR A 474 1.21 -19.11 14.04
C THR A 474 0.09 -20.11 14.28
N PRO A 475 0.32 -21.43 14.05
CA PRO A 475 -0.68 -22.46 14.30
C PRO A 475 -1.17 -22.46 15.75
N ARG A 476 -2.48 -22.67 15.95
CA ARG A 476 -3.19 -22.61 17.25
C ARG A 476 -3.33 -21.23 17.89
N SER A 477 -2.63 -20.21 17.41
CA SER A 477 -2.71 -18.85 17.96
C SER A 477 -3.96 -18.09 17.50
N GLN A 478 -4.20 -16.96 18.16
CA GLN A 478 -5.44 -16.19 18.09
C GLN A 478 -5.12 -14.80 17.59
N TYR A 479 -5.85 -14.34 16.58
CA TYR A 479 -5.60 -13.06 15.93
C TYR A 479 -6.85 -12.19 15.94
N ALA A 480 -6.63 -10.87 16.02
CA ALA A 480 -7.67 -9.86 15.91
C ALA A 480 -7.51 -9.08 14.60
N LEU A 481 -8.55 -9.09 13.76
CA LEU A 481 -8.65 -8.20 12.60
C LEU A 481 -9.47 -6.97 13.00
N VAL A 482 -8.93 -5.78 12.76
CA VAL A 482 -9.57 -4.51 13.12
C VAL A 482 -9.63 -3.58 11.91
N VAL A 483 -10.80 -2.95 11.72
CA VAL A 483 -10.97 -1.74 10.91
C VAL A 483 -11.35 -0.60 11.85
N THR A 484 -10.59 0.49 11.81
CA THR A 484 -10.84 1.69 12.63
C THR A 484 -11.77 2.68 11.92
N LYS A 485 -12.31 3.65 12.67
CA LYS A 485 -13.10 4.76 12.12
C LYS A 485 -12.23 5.77 11.35
N ARG A 486 -10.91 5.60 11.38
CA ARG A 486 -9.95 6.36 10.58
C ARG A 486 -9.77 5.79 9.17
N ALA A 487 -10.29 4.60 8.89
CA ALA A 487 -10.52 4.15 7.52
C ALA A 487 -11.75 4.87 6.95
N LEU A 488 -11.65 5.37 5.71
CA LEU A 488 -12.61 6.30 5.12
C LEU A 488 -13.26 5.74 3.85
N ALA A 489 -14.49 6.14 3.58
CA ALA A 489 -15.07 6.11 2.23
C ALA A 489 -14.64 7.37 1.44
N ASP A 490 -14.67 8.52 2.11
CA ASP A 490 -14.14 9.81 1.66
C ASP A 490 -13.91 10.74 2.87
N LEU A 491 -13.45 11.96 2.62
CA LEU A 491 -13.02 12.92 3.66
C LEU A 491 -14.16 13.38 4.60
N ASP A 492 -15.43 13.30 4.18
CA ASP A 492 -16.59 13.58 5.05
C ASP A 492 -17.28 12.32 5.61
N ARG A 493 -16.86 11.10 5.20
CA ARG A 493 -17.50 9.83 5.60
C ARG A 493 -16.48 8.78 6.03
N ALA A 494 -16.18 8.82 7.31
CA ALA A 494 -15.55 7.73 8.06
C ALA A 494 -16.39 6.45 8.05
N PHE A 495 -15.74 5.29 8.01
CA PHE A 495 -16.42 4.03 8.31
C PHE A 495 -16.84 3.98 9.78
N ALA A 496 -18.02 3.43 10.03
CA ALA A 496 -18.64 3.35 11.35
C ALA A 496 -18.99 1.89 11.70
N PRO A 497 -19.09 1.53 13.00
CA PRO A 497 -19.62 0.23 13.39
C PRO A 497 -21.09 0.11 13.03
N SER A 498 -21.51 -1.10 12.65
CA SER A 498 -22.92 -1.43 12.52
C SER A 498 -23.65 -1.26 13.86
N ALA A 499 -24.99 -1.21 13.84
CA ALA A 499 -25.77 -1.19 15.07
C ALA A 499 -25.51 -2.44 15.95
N PHE A 500 -25.27 -3.60 15.33
CA PHE A 500 -24.92 -4.84 16.01
C PHE A 500 -23.52 -4.75 16.64
N MET A 501 -22.50 -4.31 15.89
CA MET A 501 -21.13 -4.18 16.39
C MET A 501 -21.05 -3.12 17.49
N SER A 502 -21.78 -2.01 17.35
CA SER A 502 -21.93 -0.99 18.40
C SER A 502 -22.50 -1.58 19.70
N ALA A 503 -23.48 -2.47 19.61
CA ALA A 503 -24.01 -3.18 20.78
C ALA A 503 -22.98 -4.15 21.38
N ALA A 504 -22.24 -4.90 20.55
CA ALA A 504 -21.20 -5.84 20.99
C ALA A 504 -19.96 -5.15 21.63
N LEU A 505 -19.72 -3.87 21.32
CA LEU A 505 -18.67 -3.04 21.94
C LEU A 505 -19.15 -2.31 23.21
N ALA A 506 -20.44 -1.96 23.31
CA ALA A 506 -21.04 -1.32 24.49
C ALA A 506 -21.16 -2.29 25.68
N PRO A 507 -21.34 -1.83 26.94
CA PRO A 507 -21.60 -2.73 28.08
C PRO A 507 -22.86 -3.59 27.90
N LEU A 508 -22.85 -4.82 28.47
CA LEU A 508 -23.95 -5.79 28.42
C LEU A 508 -25.30 -5.20 28.83
N GLU A 509 -26.32 -5.33 27.96
CA GLU A 509 -27.71 -4.97 28.27
C GLU A 509 -28.59 -6.21 28.51
N ALA A 510 -29.49 -6.14 29.49
CA ALA A 510 -30.31 -7.27 29.92
C ALA A 510 -31.38 -7.75 28.91
N SER A 511 -31.46 -7.13 27.74
CA SER A 511 -32.41 -7.46 26.66
C SER A 511 -31.76 -7.49 25.27
N GLU A 512 -30.44 -7.60 25.17
CA GLU A 512 -29.76 -7.77 23.88
C GLU A 512 -30.00 -9.17 23.28
N PRO A 513 -29.92 -9.35 21.96
CA PRO A 513 -29.99 -10.67 21.31
C PRO A 513 -28.83 -11.58 21.76
N GLU A 514 -29.09 -12.89 21.86
CA GLU A 514 -28.07 -13.90 22.24
C GLU A 514 -26.83 -13.84 21.33
N GLN A 515 -27.00 -13.53 20.05
CA GLN A 515 -25.91 -13.35 19.10
C GLN A 515 -24.98 -12.18 19.45
N VAL A 516 -25.52 -11.08 20.01
CA VAL A 516 -24.70 -9.93 20.45
C VAL A 516 -23.84 -10.34 21.64
N THR A 517 -24.41 -11.06 22.61
CA THR A 517 -23.66 -11.61 23.75
C THR A 517 -22.60 -12.62 23.31
N ALA A 518 -22.93 -13.51 22.36
CA ALA A 518 -21.96 -14.47 21.83
C ALA A 518 -20.77 -13.79 21.12
N VAL A 519 -21.01 -12.76 20.32
CA VAL A 519 -19.95 -11.98 19.67
C VAL A 519 -19.13 -11.20 20.70
N ARG A 520 -19.79 -10.57 21.69
CA ARG A 520 -19.15 -9.90 22.84
C ARG A 520 -18.17 -10.83 23.57
N ASP A 521 -18.59 -12.05 23.88
CA ASP A 521 -17.73 -13.05 24.52
C ASP A 521 -16.55 -13.48 23.63
N VAL A 522 -16.74 -13.56 22.31
CA VAL A 522 -15.69 -13.88 21.33
C VAL A 522 -14.66 -12.75 21.19
N ILE A 523 -15.07 -11.48 21.16
CA ILE A 523 -14.17 -10.33 20.94
C ILE A 523 -13.54 -9.80 22.23
N ALA A 524 -14.06 -10.11 23.42
CA ALA A 524 -13.49 -9.58 24.67
C ALA A 524 -11.98 -9.86 24.87
N PRO A 525 -11.42 -11.04 24.55
CA PRO A 525 -9.98 -11.27 24.60
C PRO A 525 -9.20 -10.45 23.55
N ALA A 526 -9.78 -10.24 22.37
CA ALA A 526 -9.17 -9.40 21.34
C ALA A 526 -9.13 -7.93 21.77
N LEU A 527 -10.20 -7.41 22.35
CA LEU A 527 -10.24 -6.04 22.90
C LEU A 527 -9.19 -5.83 24.01
N ALA A 528 -8.89 -6.85 24.81
CA ALA A 528 -7.81 -6.79 25.79
C ALA A 528 -6.42 -6.67 25.12
N GLY A 529 -6.10 -7.55 24.17
CA GLY A 529 -4.81 -7.47 23.45
C GLY A 529 -4.65 -6.19 22.64
N LEU A 530 -5.74 -5.68 22.07
CA LEU A 530 -5.79 -4.39 21.39
C LEU A 530 -5.59 -3.20 22.34
N SER A 531 -5.99 -3.31 23.62
CA SER A 531 -5.73 -2.27 24.63
C SER A 531 -4.30 -2.30 25.19
N ASP A 532 -3.63 -3.46 25.12
CA ASP A 532 -2.22 -3.62 25.51
C ASP A 532 -1.24 -3.34 24.35
N ALA A 533 -1.74 -3.22 23.11
CA ALA A 533 -0.96 -2.84 21.93
C ALA A 533 -0.34 -1.44 22.04
N SER A 534 0.69 -1.15 21.21
CA SER A 534 1.39 0.15 21.20
C SER A 534 1.28 0.86 19.83
N PRO A 535 0.53 1.98 19.72
CA PRO A 535 -0.36 2.55 20.72
C PRO A 535 -1.63 1.69 20.88
N PRO A 536 -2.36 1.84 22.00
CA PRO A 536 -3.61 1.11 22.20
C PRO A 536 -4.64 1.41 21.11
N VAL A 537 -5.37 0.38 20.67
CA VAL A 537 -6.52 0.52 19.77
C VAL A 537 -7.78 0.61 20.63
N PHE A 538 -8.27 1.83 20.82
CA PHE A 538 -9.42 2.12 21.70
C PHE A 538 -10.73 1.62 21.10
N ALA A 539 -11.62 1.09 21.94
CA ALA A 539 -12.93 0.58 21.50
C ALA A 539 -13.79 1.65 20.81
N GLU A 540 -13.64 2.92 21.19
CA GLU A 540 -14.29 4.06 20.52
C GLU A 540 -13.76 4.35 19.10
N ASP A 541 -12.59 3.87 18.70
CA ASP A 541 -12.07 3.99 17.32
C ASP A 541 -12.42 2.77 16.46
N ILE A 542 -13.07 1.74 16.99
CA ILE A 542 -13.39 0.52 16.22
C ILE A 542 -14.63 0.74 15.33
N ALA A 543 -14.49 0.44 14.03
CA ALA A 543 -15.59 0.26 13.10
C ALA A 543 -15.92 -1.24 12.90
N LEU A 544 -14.91 -2.11 12.89
CA LEU A 544 -15.08 -3.56 12.90
C LEU A 544 -13.96 -4.21 13.71
N VAL A 545 -14.30 -5.22 14.51
CA VAL A 545 -13.33 -6.17 15.08
C VAL A 545 -13.85 -7.60 14.93
N THR A 546 -12.99 -8.53 14.50
CA THR A 546 -13.21 -9.98 14.65
C THR A 546 -12.01 -10.60 15.37
N ARG A 547 -12.24 -11.69 16.10
CA ARG A 547 -11.19 -12.58 16.61
C ARG A 547 -11.28 -13.90 15.84
N PHE A 548 -10.16 -14.56 15.59
CA PHE A 548 -10.13 -15.89 14.98
C PHE A 548 -8.95 -16.73 15.46
N THR A 549 -9.14 -18.05 15.54
CA THR A 549 -8.13 -19.03 15.98
C THR A 549 -7.60 -19.84 14.79
N VAL A 550 -6.28 -19.85 14.61
CA VAL A 550 -5.61 -20.60 13.53
C VAL A 550 -5.59 -22.09 13.86
N ARG A 551 -5.78 -22.93 12.83
CA ARG A 551 -5.76 -24.40 12.92
C ARG A 551 -4.40 -24.95 13.37
N SER A 552 -4.34 -26.25 13.67
CA SER A 552 -3.05 -26.95 13.78
C SER A 552 -2.53 -27.41 12.41
N THR A 553 -1.20 -27.55 12.31
CA THR A 553 -0.50 -27.96 11.08
C THR A 553 0.31 -29.25 11.26
N ASP A 554 0.39 -29.79 12.48
CA ASP A 554 1.18 -30.99 12.85
C ASP A 554 0.90 -32.23 11.99
N ALA A 555 -0.31 -32.33 11.41
CA ALA A 555 -0.73 -33.45 10.59
C ALA A 555 -0.29 -33.32 9.11
N PHE A 556 0.09 -32.14 8.64
CA PHE A 556 0.43 -31.92 7.23
C PHE A 556 1.63 -32.78 6.76
N PRO A 557 2.71 -32.96 7.56
CA PRO A 557 3.79 -33.88 7.22
C PRO A 557 3.42 -35.35 7.01
N LEU A 558 2.28 -35.81 7.51
CA LEU A 558 1.95 -37.25 7.54
C LEU A 558 1.77 -37.85 6.14
N THR A 559 1.15 -37.12 5.20
CA THR A 559 0.97 -37.61 3.82
C THR A 559 2.30 -37.68 3.05
N PRO A 560 3.12 -36.61 2.97
CA PRO A 560 4.45 -36.68 2.35
C PRO A 560 5.37 -37.76 2.96
N LEU A 561 5.40 -37.90 4.29
CA LEU A 561 6.21 -38.91 4.97
C LEU A 561 5.74 -40.34 4.63
N ALA A 562 4.44 -40.60 4.64
CA ALA A 562 3.88 -41.90 4.26
C ALA A 562 4.14 -42.23 2.78
N MET A 563 4.02 -41.25 1.87
CA MET A 563 4.38 -41.42 0.46
C MET A 563 5.85 -41.77 0.29
N LYS A 564 6.77 -41.07 0.97
CA LYS A 564 8.22 -41.36 0.92
C LYS A 564 8.52 -42.78 1.40
N GLU A 565 7.97 -43.20 2.55
CA GLU A 565 8.22 -44.54 3.08
C GLU A 565 7.60 -45.65 2.20
N GLN A 566 6.42 -45.42 1.62
CA GLN A 566 5.83 -46.34 0.65
C GLN A 566 6.69 -46.43 -0.62
N ALA A 567 7.15 -45.30 -1.16
CA ALA A 567 8.05 -45.26 -2.31
C ALA A 567 9.39 -45.96 -2.04
N ARG A 568 9.92 -45.89 -0.81
CA ARG A 568 11.12 -46.65 -0.36
C ARG A 568 10.87 -48.15 -0.18
N SER A 569 9.64 -48.55 0.14
CA SER A 569 9.27 -49.96 0.32
C SER A 569 9.09 -50.72 -1.01
N LEU A 570 8.91 -50.00 -2.12
CA LEU A 570 8.79 -50.58 -3.45
C LEU A 570 10.12 -51.13 -3.98
N PRO A 571 10.09 -52.09 -4.92
CA PRO A 571 11.25 -52.41 -5.76
C PRO A 571 11.87 -51.15 -6.39
N PRO A 572 13.14 -51.21 -6.85
CA PRO A 572 13.71 -50.14 -7.65
C PRO A 572 12.84 -49.87 -8.90
N PRO A 573 12.59 -48.60 -9.28
CA PRO A 573 11.76 -48.27 -10.44
C PRO A 573 12.35 -48.84 -11.73
N THR A 574 11.54 -49.57 -12.50
CA THR A 574 11.95 -50.03 -13.84
C THR A 574 11.75 -48.92 -14.86
N PHE A 575 12.64 -48.83 -15.84
CA PHE A 575 12.57 -47.83 -16.91
C PHE A 575 12.89 -48.42 -18.29
N THR A 576 12.50 -47.68 -19.33
CA THR A 576 12.85 -47.94 -20.73
C THR A 576 13.42 -46.67 -21.34
N ILE A 577 14.57 -46.76 -22.01
CA ILE A 577 15.06 -45.68 -22.87
C ILE A 577 14.39 -45.85 -24.23
N GLU A 578 13.68 -44.82 -24.67
CA GLU A 578 12.88 -44.85 -25.91
C GLU A 578 13.62 -44.16 -27.06
N ARG A 579 14.26 -43.02 -26.76
CA ARG A 579 15.02 -42.22 -27.73
C ARG A 579 16.29 -41.65 -27.07
N VAL A 580 17.37 -41.61 -27.84
CA VAL A 580 18.57 -40.84 -27.50
C VAL A 580 18.90 -39.98 -28.70
N GLU A 581 19.03 -38.68 -28.49
CA GLU A 581 19.31 -37.67 -29.51
C GLU A 581 20.63 -36.96 -29.22
N ARG A 582 21.22 -36.37 -30.27
CA ARG A 582 22.41 -35.54 -30.13
C ARG A 582 22.03 -34.19 -29.52
N GLY A 583 22.73 -33.80 -28.46
CA GLY A 583 22.62 -32.47 -27.87
C GLY A 583 23.36 -31.38 -28.66
N PHE A 584 23.00 -30.12 -28.37
CA PHE A 584 23.62 -28.90 -28.91
C PHE A 584 24.24 -28.07 -27.77
N GLY A 585 25.09 -27.09 -28.11
CA GLY A 585 25.78 -26.28 -27.12
C GLY A 585 26.63 -27.13 -26.17
N ASP A 586 26.57 -26.89 -24.87
CA ASP A 586 27.28 -27.68 -23.85
C ASP A 586 26.61 -29.04 -23.54
N VAL A 587 25.49 -29.37 -24.18
CA VAL A 587 24.83 -30.69 -24.08
C VAL A 587 25.42 -31.67 -25.11
N ALA A 588 25.64 -32.92 -24.70
CA ALA A 588 26.13 -34.01 -25.54
C ALA A 588 24.99 -34.90 -26.07
N ALA A 589 24.02 -35.23 -25.22
CA ALA A 589 22.87 -36.06 -25.57
C ALA A 589 21.60 -35.63 -24.82
N ILE A 590 20.45 -35.85 -25.45
CA ILE A 590 19.13 -35.84 -24.81
C ILE A 590 18.63 -37.28 -24.78
N VAL A 591 18.23 -37.77 -23.61
CA VAL A 591 17.68 -39.10 -23.40
C VAL A 591 16.21 -38.92 -23.03
N GLU A 592 15.33 -39.63 -23.74
CA GLU A 592 13.92 -39.71 -23.44
C GLU A 592 13.55 -41.16 -23.16
N GLY A 593 12.68 -41.36 -22.18
CA GLY A 593 12.23 -42.68 -21.80
C GLY A 593 11.02 -42.63 -20.88
N THR A 594 10.61 -43.80 -20.40
CA THR A 594 9.53 -43.97 -19.44
C THR A 594 10.00 -44.71 -18.20
N TRP A 595 9.48 -44.35 -17.03
CA TRP A 595 9.77 -44.99 -15.74
C TRP A 595 8.47 -45.37 -15.01
N GLU A 596 8.48 -46.47 -14.26
CA GLU A 596 7.33 -46.91 -13.47
C GLU A 596 7.22 -46.14 -12.16
N ALA A 597 6.31 -45.17 -12.13
CA ALA A 597 6.05 -44.29 -11.01
C ALA A 597 4.90 -44.80 -10.12
N PRO A 598 4.95 -44.60 -8.79
CA PRO A 598 3.85 -44.94 -7.89
C PRO A 598 2.61 -44.05 -8.08
N GLU A 599 1.43 -44.66 -7.94
CA GLU A 599 0.12 -44.00 -8.01
C GLU A 599 -0.64 -44.17 -6.69
N TRP A 600 -1.11 -43.06 -6.14
CA TRP A 600 -1.90 -43.00 -4.89
C TRP A 600 -3.35 -42.55 -5.13
N ARG A 601 -3.72 -42.16 -6.35
CA ARG A 601 -5.06 -41.64 -6.66
C ARG A 601 -5.99 -42.68 -7.28
N GLU A 602 -7.26 -42.56 -6.92
CA GLU A 602 -8.37 -43.03 -7.74
C GLU A 602 -9.13 -41.82 -8.30
N GLY A 603 -9.03 -41.60 -9.61
CA GLY A 603 -9.50 -40.37 -10.25
C GLY A 603 -8.67 -39.17 -9.80
N GLN A 604 -9.31 -38.23 -9.09
CA GLN A 604 -8.71 -36.95 -8.70
C GLN A 604 -8.30 -36.86 -7.22
N ARG A 605 -8.57 -37.89 -6.40
CA ARG A 605 -8.27 -37.89 -4.96
C ARG A 605 -7.24 -38.94 -4.60
N ILE A 606 -6.37 -38.61 -3.66
CA ILE A 606 -5.47 -39.57 -3.00
C ILE A 606 -6.33 -40.49 -2.13
N VAL A 607 -6.24 -41.80 -2.40
CA VAL A 607 -6.91 -42.83 -1.60
C VAL A 607 -6.26 -42.86 -0.21
N ARG A 608 -7.11 -42.96 0.82
CA ARG A 608 -6.67 -42.95 2.23
C ARG A 608 -7.27 -44.10 3.01
N ASP A 609 -6.55 -44.57 4.02
CA ASP A 609 -6.99 -45.60 4.95
C ASP A 609 -7.86 -45.03 6.10
N GLU A 610 -8.19 -45.87 7.08
CA GLU A 610 -9.01 -45.48 8.24
C GLU A 610 -8.30 -44.46 9.16
N ASP A 611 -6.97 -44.38 9.11
CA ASP A 611 -6.14 -43.42 9.85
C ASP A 611 -5.87 -42.13 9.05
N GLY A 612 -6.37 -42.05 7.80
CA GLY A 612 -6.22 -40.89 6.92
C GLY A 612 -4.88 -40.82 6.16
N LEU A 613 -4.06 -41.88 6.22
CA LEU A 613 -2.78 -41.94 5.52
C LEU A 613 -2.99 -42.35 4.05
N PRO A 614 -2.14 -41.87 3.11
CA PRO A 614 -2.25 -42.22 1.70
C PRO A 614 -2.02 -43.72 1.49
N VAL A 615 -2.75 -44.31 0.54
CA VAL A 615 -2.65 -45.73 0.16
C VAL A 615 -2.14 -45.82 -1.26
N LEU A 616 -1.01 -46.49 -1.47
CA LEU A 616 -0.52 -46.81 -2.81
C LEU A 616 -1.51 -47.77 -3.52
N VAL A 617 -2.07 -47.34 -4.65
CA VAL A 617 -3.04 -48.14 -5.43
C VAL A 617 -2.42 -48.83 -6.64
N GLY A 618 -1.27 -48.38 -7.12
CA GLY A 618 -0.56 -49.04 -8.23
C GLY A 618 0.74 -48.35 -8.65
N THR A 619 1.19 -48.66 -9.86
CA THR A 619 2.19 -47.88 -10.60
C THR A 619 1.67 -47.54 -12.00
N LYS A 620 2.24 -46.50 -12.62
CA LYS A 620 1.99 -46.12 -14.01
C LYS A 620 3.31 -45.72 -14.70
N PRO A 621 3.50 -46.01 -16.00
CA PRO A 621 4.63 -45.48 -16.76
C PRO A 621 4.46 -43.97 -16.97
N ILE A 622 5.50 -43.21 -16.67
CA ILE A 622 5.55 -41.74 -16.83
C ILE A 622 6.77 -41.39 -17.70
N PRO A 623 6.66 -40.47 -18.69
CA PRO A 623 7.82 -39.98 -19.43
C PRO A 623 8.82 -39.23 -18.55
N PHE A 624 10.11 -39.38 -18.83
CA PHE A 624 11.18 -38.55 -18.29
C PHE A 624 12.10 -38.07 -19.42
N VAL A 625 12.73 -36.92 -19.20
CA VAL A 625 13.76 -36.36 -20.08
C VAL A 625 15.01 -36.08 -19.27
N LEU A 626 16.16 -36.46 -19.82
CA LEU A 626 17.49 -36.30 -19.25
C LEU A 626 18.41 -35.65 -20.29
N ALA A 627 18.96 -34.47 -19.98
CA ALA A 627 19.98 -33.80 -20.76
C ALA A 627 21.36 -34.04 -20.14
N ILE A 628 22.27 -34.64 -20.92
CA ILE A 628 23.61 -35.05 -20.47
C ILE A 628 24.65 -34.05 -21.02
N PRO A 629 25.48 -33.41 -20.17
CA PRO A 629 26.46 -32.41 -20.59
C PRO A 629 27.66 -33.06 -21.31
N ARG A 630 28.40 -32.26 -22.09
CA ARG A 630 29.66 -32.70 -22.70
C ARG A 630 30.73 -33.09 -21.68
N ALA A 631 30.65 -32.55 -20.46
CA ALA A 631 31.52 -32.98 -19.36
C ALA A 631 31.46 -34.50 -19.10
N ALA A 632 30.29 -35.13 -19.27
CA ALA A 632 30.08 -36.57 -19.11
C ALA A 632 31.01 -37.42 -20.01
N THR A 633 31.41 -36.90 -21.18
CA THR A 633 32.36 -37.58 -22.08
C THR A 633 33.79 -37.67 -21.55
N THR A 634 34.05 -37.18 -20.33
CA THR A 634 35.37 -37.21 -19.68
C THR A 634 35.36 -37.83 -18.29
N ALA A 635 34.25 -37.71 -17.56
CA ALA A 635 33.99 -38.34 -16.26
C ALA A 635 32.48 -38.29 -15.97
N PRO A 636 31.93 -39.21 -15.15
CA PRO A 636 30.53 -39.15 -14.72
C PRO A 636 30.22 -37.79 -14.04
N VAL A 637 29.00 -37.27 -14.24
CA VAL A 637 28.61 -35.93 -13.76
C VAL A 637 27.49 -35.93 -12.72
N PRO A 638 27.45 -34.95 -11.79
CA PRO A 638 26.36 -34.81 -10.82
C PRO A 638 25.03 -34.47 -11.50
N VAL A 639 23.93 -34.80 -10.81
CA VAL A 639 22.57 -34.66 -11.34
C VAL A 639 21.80 -33.52 -10.66
N THR A 640 21.19 -32.68 -11.48
CA THR A 640 20.19 -31.68 -11.10
C THR A 640 18.80 -32.17 -11.52
N MET A 641 17.92 -32.34 -10.54
CA MET A 641 16.50 -32.60 -10.79
C MET A 641 15.81 -31.27 -11.11
N TYR A 642 15.13 -31.20 -12.25
CA TYR A 642 14.46 -30.02 -12.74
C TYR A 642 12.94 -30.19 -12.70
N GLN A 643 12.22 -29.17 -12.23
CA GLN A 643 10.76 -29.09 -12.35
C GLN A 643 10.36 -27.82 -13.10
N HIS A 644 9.58 -28.04 -14.17
CA HIS A 644 9.12 -27.02 -15.10
C HIS A 644 8.06 -26.08 -14.51
N GLY A 645 7.84 -24.94 -15.18
CA GLY A 645 6.74 -24.02 -14.87
C GLY A 645 5.38 -24.50 -15.40
N ASN A 646 4.29 -23.84 -15.01
CA ASN A 646 2.97 -24.09 -15.60
C ASN A 646 2.68 -23.00 -16.66
N PRO A 647 2.23 -23.34 -17.90
CA PRO A 647 1.79 -24.64 -18.40
C PRO A 647 2.85 -25.36 -19.27
N GLY A 648 4.05 -25.58 -18.71
CA GLY A 648 5.20 -26.15 -19.40
C GLY A 648 5.28 -27.68 -19.35
N SER A 649 6.44 -28.21 -19.73
CA SER A 649 6.72 -29.65 -19.72
C SER A 649 8.21 -29.96 -19.62
N ALA A 650 8.57 -31.18 -19.18
CA ALA A 650 9.96 -31.61 -19.10
C ALA A 650 10.61 -31.75 -20.48
N GLU A 651 9.85 -32.16 -21.50
CA GLU A 651 10.30 -32.30 -22.89
C GLU A 651 10.77 -30.96 -23.49
N ALA A 652 10.08 -29.87 -23.18
CA ALA A 652 10.48 -28.54 -23.61
C ALA A 652 11.58 -27.93 -22.73
N GLU A 653 11.46 -28.04 -21.40
CA GLU A 653 12.27 -27.23 -20.49
C GLU A 653 13.57 -27.90 -20.02
N VAL A 654 13.63 -29.24 -19.85
CA VAL A 654 14.88 -29.91 -19.42
C VAL A 654 16.03 -29.68 -20.41
N PRO A 655 15.85 -29.86 -21.74
CA PRO A 655 16.91 -29.54 -22.70
C PRO A 655 17.28 -28.05 -22.70
N ASN A 656 16.28 -27.16 -22.55
CA ASN A 656 16.46 -25.72 -22.58
C ASN A 656 17.30 -25.22 -21.39
N GLN A 657 17.01 -25.66 -20.18
CA GLN A 657 17.71 -25.21 -18.96
C GLN A 657 19.11 -25.82 -18.85
N ALA A 658 19.28 -27.06 -19.33
CA ALA A 658 20.59 -27.65 -19.54
C ALA A 658 21.46 -26.78 -20.46
N GLN A 659 20.94 -26.40 -21.63
CA GLN A 659 21.65 -25.54 -22.60
C GLN A 659 21.92 -24.12 -22.06
N ARG A 660 20.99 -23.54 -21.29
CA ARG A 660 21.13 -22.18 -20.74
C ARG A 660 22.31 -22.03 -19.77
N TYR A 661 22.48 -22.97 -18.83
CA TYR A 661 23.56 -22.85 -17.84
C TYR A 661 24.02 -24.15 -17.18
N LEU A 662 23.12 -25.09 -16.87
CA LEU A 662 23.46 -26.27 -16.03
C LEU A 662 24.49 -27.18 -16.72
N ALA A 663 24.38 -27.41 -18.03
CA ALA A 663 25.33 -28.25 -18.75
C ALA A 663 26.72 -27.59 -18.86
N ARG A 664 26.78 -26.25 -18.96
CA ARG A 664 28.03 -25.47 -18.88
C ARG A 664 28.68 -25.58 -17.49
N GLY A 665 27.85 -25.69 -16.45
CA GLY A 665 28.28 -26.00 -15.09
C GLY A 665 28.76 -27.44 -14.88
N GLY A 666 28.55 -28.32 -15.86
CA GLY A 666 28.90 -29.74 -15.78
C GLY A 666 27.85 -30.61 -15.11
N HIS A 667 26.60 -30.14 -14.98
CA HIS A 667 25.50 -30.92 -14.39
C HIS A 667 24.68 -31.62 -15.49
N ALA A 668 24.29 -32.86 -15.24
CA ALA A 668 23.18 -33.50 -15.95
C ALA A 668 21.85 -32.98 -15.42
N VAL A 669 20.86 -32.78 -16.29
CA VAL A 669 19.56 -32.22 -15.91
C VAL A 669 18.49 -33.25 -16.23
N ILE A 670 17.67 -33.62 -15.25
CA ILE A 670 16.62 -34.63 -15.41
C ILE A 670 15.29 -34.16 -14.83
N GLY A 671 14.19 -34.43 -15.52
CA GLY A 671 12.86 -34.07 -15.06
C GLY A 671 11.75 -34.89 -15.71
N PHE A 672 10.52 -34.71 -15.21
CA PHE A 672 9.31 -35.30 -15.74
C PHE A 672 8.16 -34.28 -15.67
N THR A 673 7.18 -34.44 -16.56
CA THR A 673 6.04 -33.53 -16.63
C THR A 673 5.03 -33.82 -15.51
N ASP A 674 4.63 -32.80 -14.75
CA ASP A 674 3.77 -32.94 -13.57
C ASP A 674 2.38 -33.52 -13.88
N THR A 675 1.63 -33.91 -12.84
CA THR A 675 0.35 -34.59 -13.03
C THR A 675 -0.70 -33.75 -13.76
N VAL A 676 -0.80 -32.43 -13.53
CA VAL A 676 -1.82 -31.59 -14.17
C VAL A 676 -1.46 -31.28 -15.63
N ASN A 677 -0.21 -30.91 -15.92
CA ASN A 677 0.24 -30.68 -17.30
C ASN A 677 0.22 -31.97 -18.14
N ARG A 678 0.56 -33.11 -17.56
CA ARG A 678 0.58 -34.42 -18.23
C ARG A 678 -0.81 -35.00 -18.49
N GLU A 679 -1.77 -34.81 -17.58
CA GLU A 679 -3.12 -35.41 -17.69
C GLU A 679 -4.14 -34.48 -18.35
N ILE A 680 -3.95 -33.15 -18.30
CA ILE A 680 -4.87 -32.14 -18.87
C ILE A 680 -4.28 -31.43 -20.11
N GLY A 681 -2.96 -31.32 -20.21
CA GLY A 681 -2.27 -30.50 -21.21
C GLY A 681 -2.08 -29.04 -20.75
N SER A 682 -1.61 -28.20 -21.67
CA SER A 682 -1.16 -26.82 -21.39
C SER A 682 -2.26 -25.74 -21.42
N ASP A 683 -3.53 -26.12 -21.59
CA ASP A 683 -4.66 -25.18 -21.53
C ASP A 683 -4.99 -24.84 -20.07
N THR A 684 -4.56 -23.66 -19.63
CA THR A 684 -4.73 -23.20 -18.24
C THR A 684 -6.19 -23.05 -17.82
N GLN A 685 -7.13 -22.82 -18.74
CA GLN A 685 -8.56 -22.79 -18.40
C GLN A 685 -9.11 -24.19 -18.15
N LEU A 686 -8.67 -25.18 -18.94
CA LEU A 686 -9.00 -26.59 -18.68
C LEU A 686 -8.35 -27.10 -17.38
N GLN A 687 -7.12 -26.69 -17.07
CA GLN A 687 -6.47 -27.01 -15.79
C GLN A 687 -7.23 -26.43 -14.59
N GLN A 688 -7.62 -25.14 -14.65
CA GLN A 688 -8.46 -24.50 -13.62
C GLN A 688 -9.81 -25.21 -13.48
N ALA A 689 -10.47 -25.55 -14.59
CA ALA A 689 -11.73 -26.29 -14.58
C ALA A 689 -11.60 -27.71 -14.01
N ALA A 690 -10.50 -28.41 -14.30
CA ALA A 690 -10.21 -29.74 -13.76
C ALA A 690 -9.91 -29.71 -12.25
N THR A 691 -9.37 -28.59 -11.74
CA THR A 691 -9.00 -28.41 -10.33
C THR A 691 -10.18 -27.92 -9.48
N LEU A 692 -10.93 -26.92 -9.94
CA LEU A 692 -12.02 -26.27 -9.18
C LEU A 692 -13.40 -26.86 -9.49
N GLY A 693 -13.63 -27.40 -10.70
CA GLY A 693 -14.92 -28.00 -11.08
C GLY A 693 -15.39 -29.13 -10.15
N PRO A 694 -14.55 -30.11 -9.78
CA PRO A 694 -14.93 -31.21 -8.87
C PRO A 694 -15.33 -30.73 -7.48
N LEU A 695 -14.71 -29.64 -7.00
CA LEU A 695 -15.05 -29.01 -5.74
C LEU A 695 -16.45 -28.39 -5.79
N LEU A 696 -16.76 -27.67 -6.88
CA LEU A 696 -18.04 -26.98 -7.05
C LEU A 696 -19.23 -27.92 -7.31
N VAL A 697 -18.97 -29.11 -7.90
CA VAL A 697 -20.00 -30.08 -8.26
C VAL A 697 -20.19 -31.16 -7.19
N ASP A 698 -19.10 -31.79 -6.75
CA ASP A 698 -19.13 -32.99 -5.89
C ASP A 698 -18.51 -32.77 -4.50
N GLY A 699 -18.01 -31.57 -4.20
CA GLY A 699 -17.28 -31.28 -2.95
C GLY A 699 -15.93 -32.00 -2.87
N VAL A 700 -15.31 -32.27 -4.02
CA VAL A 700 -14.03 -32.97 -4.15
C VAL A 700 -12.91 -31.97 -4.38
N ILE A 701 -11.95 -31.92 -3.46
CA ILE A 701 -10.65 -31.29 -3.74
C ILE A 701 -9.85 -32.25 -4.64
N ALA A 702 -9.37 -31.75 -5.77
CA ALA A 702 -8.45 -32.48 -6.63
C ALA A 702 -7.02 -32.38 -6.08
N GLU A 703 -6.30 -33.50 -6.09
CA GLU A 703 -5.00 -33.66 -5.43
C GLU A 703 -3.92 -33.98 -6.48
N PHE A 704 -3.75 -33.10 -7.49
CA PHE A 704 -2.72 -33.23 -8.53
C PHE A 704 -1.31 -33.00 -7.96
N ASP A 705 -1.19 -32.04 -7.06
CA ASP A 705 0.11 -31.65 -6.49
C ASP A 705 0.63 -32.69 -5.49
N MET A 706 -0.25 -33.32 -4.71
CA MET A 706 0.14 -34.42 -3.81
C MET A 706 0.56 -35.68 -4.58
N GLN A 707 -0.02 -35.95 -5.74
CA GLN A 707 0.44 -37.04 -6.60
C GLN A 707 1.81 -36.70 -7.22
N THR A 708 1.98 -35.47 -7.72
CA THR A 708 3.28 -35.00 -8.24
C THR A 708 4.37 -35.04 -7.18
N LEU A 709 4.06 -34.70 -5.92
CA LEU A 709 4.97 -34.84 -4.77
C LEU A 709 5.41 -36.29 -4.55
N GLY A 710 4.44 -37.21 -4.52
CA GLY A 710 4.73 -38.63 -4.37
C GLY A 710 5.59 -39.17 -5.52
N GLU A 711 5.31 -38.73 -6.75
CA GLU A 711 6.12 -39.00 -7.94
C GLU A 711 7.54 -38.45 -7.78
N GLN A 712 7.74 -37.20 -7.37
CA GLN A 712 9.07 -36.61 -7.13
C GLN A 712 9.87 -37.32 -6.02
N LEU A 713 9.22 -37.68 -4.91
CA LEU A 713 9.86 -38.45 -3.82
C LEU A 713 10.29 -39.85 -4.27
N ALA A 714 9.58 -40.46 -5.22
CA ALA A 714 9.98 -41.71 -5.86
C ALA A 714 11.04 -41.50 -6.96
N PHE A 715 11.02 -40.35 -7.66
CA PHE A 715 11.93 -40.01 -8.75
C PHE A 715 13.39 -39.98 -8.29
N ILE A 716 13.66 -39.54 -7.04
CA ILE A 716 14.98 -39.65 -6.41
C ILE A 716 15.55 -41.08 -6.54
N ARG A 717 14.73 -42.11 -6.24
CA ARG A 717 15.14 -43.52 -6.35
C ARG A 717 15.30 -43.97 -7.80
N PHE A 718 14.55 -43.40 -8.73
CA PHE A 718 14.70 -43.69 -10.15
C PHE A 718 16.03 -43.14 -10.69
N VAL A 719 16.46 -41.94 -10.27
CA VAL A 719 17.78 -41.39 -10.64
C VAL A 719 18.91 -42.34 -10.23
N GLU A 720 18.83 -42.98 -9.06
CA GLU A 720 19.82 -44.00 -8.64
C GLU A 720 19.90 -45.21 -9.60
N GLU A 721 18.82 -45.55 -10.31
CA GLU A 721 18.81 -46.69 -11.24
C GLU A 721 19.45 -46.36 -12.60
N LEU A 722 19.76 -45.08 -12.85
CA LEU A 722 20.53 -44.62 -14.01
C LEU A 722 22.06 -44.73 -13.79
N ARG A 723 22.52 -45.34 -12.68
CA ARG A 723 23.95 -45.50 -12.32
C ARG A 723 24.83 -46.20 -13.36
N ASP A 724 24.22 -47.02 -14.22
CA ASP A 724 24.89 -47.80 -15.28
C ASP A 724 24.56 -47.24 -16.68
N LEU A 725 23.99 -46.04 -16.78
CA LEU A 725 23.66 -45.38 -18.05
C LEU A 725 24.94 -44.92 -18.76
N ASP A 726 25.16 -45.42 -19.97
CA ASP A 726 26.29 -45.10 -20.86
C ASP A 726 25.70 -44.83 -22.26
N VAL A 727 25.53 -43.55 -22.61
CA VAL A 727 25.05 -43.10 -23.92
C VAL A 727 25.93 -42.02 -24.56
N VAL A 728 26.90 -41.45 -23.83
CA VAL A 728 27.90 -40.55 -24.41
C VAL A 728 29.29 -41.21 -24.48
N PRO A 729 30.13 -40.87 -25.49
CA PRO A 729 29.89 -40.02 -26.65
C PRO A 729 28.76 -40.52 -27.57
N PHE A 730 27.87 -39.60 -27.97
CA PHE A 730 26.65 -39.95 -28.71
C PHE A 730 26.91 -40.87 -29.92
N GLY A 731 26.22 -42.01 -29.95
CA GLY A 731 26.33 -43.02 -31.01
C GLY A 731 27.54 -43.95 -30.89
N ASN A 732 28.43 -43.73 -29.91
CA ASN A 732 29.53 -44.62 -29.53
C ASN A 732 29.76 -44.55 -28.00
N PRO A 733 28.85 -45.15 -27.20
CA PRO A 733 29.03 -45.34 -25.75
C PRO A 733 30.40 -45.96 -25.43
N ASP A 734 31.06 -45.53 -24.34
CA ASP A 734 32.47 -45.84 -24.09
C ASP A 734 32.71 -46.92 -23.00
N GLY A 735 31.65 -47.33 -22.32
CA GLY A 735 31.67 -48.32 -21.24
C GLY A 735 31.87 -47.74 -19.84
N GLN A 736 31.85 -46.41 -19.67
CA GLN A 736 31.75 -45.73 -18.38
C GLN A 736 30.33 -45.16 -18.17
N PRO A 737 29.84 -45.07 -16.92
CA PRO A 737 28.61 -44.32 -16.64
C PRO A 737 28.72 -42.83 -16.97
N ASP A 738 27.66 -42.26 -17.53
CA ASP A 738 27.53 -40.83 -17.80
C ASP A 738 27.27 -40.01 -16.53
N LEU A 739 26.67 -40.63 -15.50
CA LEU A 739 26.14 -39.95 -14.30
C LEU A 739 26.84 -40.40 -13.02
N ASP A 740 27.28 -39.46 -12.20
CA ASP A 740 27.65 -39.72 -10.81
C ASP A 740 26.42 -39.59 -9.91
N VAL A 741 25.74 -40.72 -9.71
CA VAL A 741 24.60 -40.83 -8.78
C VAL A 741 25.03 -41.16 -7.35
N SER A 742 26.33 -41.09 -7.04
CA SER A 742 26.85 -41.21 -5.67
C SER A 742 27.05 -39.85 -4.99
N GLU A 743 27.18 -38.78 -5.79
CA GLU A 743 27.03 -37.40 -5.35
C GLU A 743 25.56 -37.06 -5.01
N PRO A 744 25.29 -36.15 -4.05
CA PRO A 744 23.93 -35.76 -3.68
C PRO A 744 23.26 -34.94 -4.78
N LEU A 745 21.93 -34.99 -4.82
CA LEU A 745 21.15 -34.30 -5.86
C LEU A 745 21.10 -32.79 -5.63
N THR A 746 20.99 -32.03 -6.71
CA THR A 746 20.57 -30.61 -6.68
C THR A 746 19.18 -30.47 -7.29
N TYR A 747 18.45 -29.41 -6.95
CA TYR A 747 17.09 -29.16 -7.45
C TYR A 747 16.95 -27.75 -8.02
N ASP A 748 16.44 -27.60 -9.25
CA ASP A 748 16.09 -26.30 -9.84
C ASP A 748 14.59 -26.32 -10.18
N GLY A 749 13.80 -25.58 -9.40
CA GLY A 749 12.36 -25.44 -9.58
C GLY A 749 12.03 -24.05 -10.10
N ILE A 750 11.33 -23.98 -11.23
CA ILE A 750 10.93 -22.71 -11.87
C ILE A 750 9.41 -22.55 -11.80
N SER A 751 8.92 -21.38 -11.35
CA SER A 751 7.48 -21.06 -11.32
C SER A 751 6.68 -22.14 -10.57
N ALA A 752 5.76 -22.87 -11.22
CA ALA A 752 5.07 -24.02 -10.63
C ALA A 752 6.02 -25.11 -10.06
N GLY A 753 7.20 -25.31 -10.65
CA GLY A 753 8.25 -26.14 -10.07
C GLY A 753 8.80 -25.59 -8.76
N SER A 754 8.95 -24.27 -8.63
CA SER A 754 9.29 -23.60 -7.36
C SER A 754 8.15 -23.69 -6.33
N VAL A 755 6.88 -23.66 -6.78
CA VAL A 755 5.71 -23.96 -5.94
C VAL A 755 5.84 -25.36 -5.36
N GLN A 756 6.04 -26.36 -6.22
CA GLN A 756 6.14 -27.75 -5.82
C GLN A 756 7.40 -28.06 -4.98
N GLY A 757 8.49 -27.35 -5.23
CA GLY A 757 9.71 -27.41 -4.41
C GLY A 757 9.45 -27.17 -2.91
N GLN A 758 8.48 -26.35 -2.54
CA GLN A 758 8.17 -26.04 -1.13
C GLN A 758 7.58 -27.21 -0.35
N VAL A 759 6.90 -28.14 -1.02
CA VAL A 759 6.42 -29.39 -0.42
C VAL A 759 7.36 -30.56 -0.69
N PHE A 760 8.20 -30.52 -1.72
CA PHE A 760 9.16 -31.58 -2.03
C PHE A 760 10.43 -31.51 -1.17
N VAL A 761 11.13 -30.38 -1.20
CA VAL A 761 12.45 -30.17 -0.59
C VAL A 761 12.48 -30.47 0.93
N PRO A 762 11.47 -30.14 1.76
CA PRO A 762 11.49 -30.47 3.20
C PRO A 762 11.50 -31.97 3.52
N TYR A 763 11.14 -32.81 2.55
CA TYR A 763 11.03 -34.27 2.66
C TYR A 763 12.06 -35.00 1.79
N ALA A 764 13.01 -34.27 1.20
CA ALA A 764 14.06 -34.81 0.32
C ALA A 764 15.48 -34.50 0.87
N PRO A 765 15.90 -35.06 2.01
CA PRO A 765 17.27 -34.90 2.53
C PRO A 765 18.37 -35.49 1.61
N GLU A 766 17.99 -36.19 0.54
CA GLU A 766 18.86 -36.63 -0.55
C GLU A 766 19.28 -35.48 -1.50
N VAL A 767 18.58 -34.34 -1.44
CA VAL A 767 18.96 -33.09 -2.11
C VAL A 767 19.89 -32.28 -1.20
N VAL A 768 21.01 -31.78 -1.72
CA VAL A 768 21.93 -30.91 -0.94
C VAL A 768 21.60 -29.42 -1.09
N ALA A 769 21.11 -29.01 -2.26
CA ALA A 769 20.79 -27.61 -2.55
C ALA A 769 19.62 -27.50 -3.55
N ALA A 770 18.71 -26.56 -3.29
CA ALA A 770 17.53 -26.29 -4.10
C ALA A 770 17.43 -24.79 -4.46
N ALA A 771 17.21 -24.47 -5.73
CA ALA A 771 16.82 -23.14 -6.17
C ALA A 771 15.30 -23.11 -6.42
N LEU A 772 14.65 -22.09 -5.85
CA LEU A 772 13.21 -21.84 -5.91
C LEU A 772 13.00 -20.49 -6.59
N VAL A 773 12.76 -20.51 -7.90
CA VAL A 773 12.78 -19.32 -8.76
C VAL A 773 11.35 -18.95 -9.14
N VAL A 774 10.93 -17.73 -8.78
CA VAL A 774 9.64 -17.09 -9.12
C VAL A 774 8.40 -17.97 -8.90
N GLY A 775 8.39 -18.77 -7.84
CA GLY A 775 7.19 -19.50 -7.43
C GLY A 775 7.10 -19.65 -5.92
N ALA A 776 5.98 -19.21 -5.38
CA ALA A 776 5.55 -19.33 -3.99
C ALA A 776 4.19 -20.05 -3.98
N GLY A 777 3.85 -20.80 -2.93
CA GLY A 777 2.50 -21.40 -2.82
C GLY A 777 1.42 -20.36 -2.49
N ARG A 778 0.43 -20.72 -1.66
CA ARG A 778 -0.75 -19.90 -1.34
C ARG A 778 -1.71 -19.80 -2.53
N ALA A 779 -2.27 -20.94 -2.93
CA ALA A 779 -3.06 -21.04 -4.16
C ALA A 779 -4.27 -20.10 -4.20
N ALA A 780 -4.89 -19.80 -3.05
CA ALA A 780 -5.93 -18.79 -2.95
C ALA A 780 -5.46 -17.36 -3.33
N GLU A 781 -4.22 -17.00 -2.98
CA GLU A 781 -3.64 -15.70 -3.30
C GLU A 781 -3.22 -15.64 -4.77
N ILE A 782 -2.64 -16.71 -5.32
CA ILE A 782 -2.31 -16.81 -6.75
C ILE A 782 -3.57 -16.67 -7.61
N LEU A 783 -4.61 -17.45 -7.33
CA LEU A 783 -5.90 -17.38 -8.04
C LEU A 783 -6.54 -15.99 -7.91
N PHE A 784 -6.42 -15.36 -6.74
CA PHE A 784 -6.91 -13.99 -6.50
C PHE A 784 -6.11 -12.93 -7.26
N TYR A 785 -4.79 -13.10 -7.38
CA TYR A 785 -3.86 -12.14 -7.97
C TYR A 785 -3.91 -12.18 -9.50
N GLN A 786 -3.92 -13.38 -10.10
CA GLN A 786 -4.09 -13.56 -11.55
C GLN A 786 -5.46 -13.06 -12.04
N ASP A 787 -6.46 -12.96 -11.16
CA ASP A 787 -7.76 -12.34 -11.46
C ASP A 787 -7.69 -10.79 -11.57
N ILE A 788 -6.70 -10.15 -10.94
CA ILE A 788 -6.51 -8.67 -10.95
C ILE A 788 -6.07 -8.16 -12.31
N ILE A 789 -5.22 -8.93 -12.98
CA ILE A 789 -4.35 -8.45 -14.05
C ILE A 789 -5.08 -8.34 -15.40
N ASN A 790 -6.42 -8.48 -15.38
CA ASN A 790 -7.33 -8.02 -16.42
C ASN A 790 -7.90 -6.63 -16.05
N PRO A 791 -7.25 -5.51 -16.44
CA PRO A 791 -7.61 -4.16 -15.99
C PRO A 791 -9.01 -3.67 -16.42
N ASP A 792 -9.64 -4.37 -17.36
CA ASP A 792 -10.92 -3.96 -17.95
C ASP A 792 -12.15 -4.36 -17.10
N GLY A 793 -11.97 -5.23 -16.10
CA GLY A 793 -13.05 -5.71 -15.22
C GLY A 793 -14.13 -6.58 -15.89
N VAL A 794 -14.09 -6.70 -17.22
CA VAL A 794 -14.98 -7.55 -18.03
C VAL A 794 -14.26 -8.86 -18.32
N GLY A 795 -14.69 -9.95 -17.68
CA GLY A 795 -14.23 -11.30 -18.03
C GLY A 795 -13.11 -11.87 -17.16
N SER A 796 -13.01 -11.49 -15.88
CA SER A 796 -12.32 -12.29 -14.84
C SER A 796 -12.56 -13.78 -15.11
N PRO A 797 -11.52 -14.59 -15.43
CA PRO A 797 -11.73 -15.98 -15.83
C PRO A 797 -12.36 -16.80 -14.71
N LEU A 798 -11.93 -16.56 -13.48
CA LEU A 798 -12.45 -17.20 -12.28
C LEU A 798 -13.92 -16.86 -12.03
N MET A 799 -14.31 -15.58 -12.03
CA MET A 799 -15.73 -15.20 -11.85
C MET A 799 -16.61 -15.59 -13.03
N SER A 800 -16.07 -15.57 -14.24
CA SER A 800 -16.77 -16.04 -15.42
C SER A 800 -17.06 -17.55 -15.33
N ALA A 801 -16.10 -18.34 -14.85
CA ALA A 801 -16.28 -19.76 -14.57
C ALA A 801 -17.28 -19.99 -13.40
N LEU A 802 -17.09 -19.32 -12.26
CA LEU A 802 -17.95 -19.50 -11.08
C LEU A 802 -19.41 -19.11 -11.34
N THR A 803 -19.67 -18.03 -12.08
CA THR A 803 -21.04 -17.59 -12.40
C THR A 803 -21.78 -18.48 -13.40
N LEU A 804 -21.11 -19.42 -14.08
CA LEU A 804 -21.78 -20.50 -14.82
C LEU A 804 -22.46 -21.52 -13.87
N PHE A 805 -21.88 -21.76 -12.70
CA PHE A 805 -22.38 -22.71 -11.70
C PHE A 805 -23.28 -22.04 -10.64
N ALA A 806 -22.95 -20.80 -10.26
CA ALA A 806 -23.69 -19.98 -9.31
C ALA A 806 -24.00 -18.58 -9.89
N PRO A 807 -25.04 -18.44 -10.72
CA PRO A 807 -25.40 -17.15 -11.32
C PRO A 807 -25.66 -16.03 -10.30
N ASN A 808 -26.18 -16.33 -9.11
CA ASN A 808 -26.46 -15.33 -8.08
C ASN A 808 -25.24 -14.97 -7.21
N LEU A 809 -24.04 -15.48 -7.54
CA LEU A 809 -22.83 -15.28 -6.74
C LEU A 809 -22.50 -13.80 -6.67
N ARG A 810 -22.38 -13.28 -5.45
CA ARG A 810 -21.93 -11.91 -5.20
C ARG A 810 -20.40 -11.91 -5.00
N PRO A 811 -19.69 -10.80 -5.25
CA PRO A 811 -18.25 -10.74 -5.05
C PRO A 811 -17.80 -11.11 -3.63
N ILE A 812 -18.56 -10.72 -2.60
CA ILE A 812 -18.25 -11.09 -1.21
C ILE A 812 -18.33 -12.61 -0.98
N ASP A 813 -19.24 -13.31 -1.67
CA ASP A 813 -19.41 -14.76 -1.55
C ASP A 813 -18.24 -15.50 -2.23
N MET A 814 -17.64 -14.94 -3.30
CA MET A 814 -16.42 -15.49 -3.90
C MET A 814 -15.24 -15.39 -2.92
N TRP A 815 -14.94 -14.20 -2.38
CA TRP A 815 -13.75 -14.03 -1.55
C TRP A 815 -13.82 -14.86 -0.26
N LEU A 816 -15.01 -14.96 0.33
CA LEU A 816 -15.26 -15.91 1.43
C LEU A 816 -15.10 -17.36 0.96
N GLY A 817 -15.65 -17.72 -0.21
CA GLY A 817 -15.45 -19.04 -0.82
C GLY A 817 -13.97 -19.39 -1.04
N MET A 818 -13.14 -18.40 -1.40
CA MET A 818 -11.70 -18.55 -1.55
C MET A 818 -10.98 -18.73 -0.20
N SER A 819 -11.50 -18.10 0.86
CA SER A 819 -11.05 -18.34 2.24
C SER A 819 -11.32 -19.79 2.67
N LEU A 820 -12.51 -20.31 2.35
CA LEU A 820 -12.87 -21.71 2.62
C LEU A 820 -12.09 -22.69 1.73
N TYR A 821 -11.82 -22.34 0.48
CA TYR A 821 -10.98 -23.14 -0.42
C TYR A 821 -9.57 -23.31 0.16
N GLN A 822 -8.93 -22.22 0.61
CA GLN A 822 -7.61 -22.29 1.26
C GLN A 822 -7.63 -23.26 2.46
N ILE A 823 -8.65 -23.19 3.33
CA ILE A 823 -8.78 -24.10 4.48
C ILE A 823 -8.93 -25.57 4.05
N ALA A 824 -9.62 -25.83 2.93
CA ALA A 824 -9.79 -27.17 2.38
C ALA A 824 -8.51 -27.73 1.72
N ILE A 825 -7.60 -26.87 1.26
CA ILE A 825 -6.32 -27.27 0.64
C ILE A 825 -5.10 -27.11 1.56
N ASP A 826 -5.21 -26.57 2.78
CA ASP A 826 -4.05 -26.26 3.63
C ASP A 826 -3.02 -27.40 3.78
N SER A 827 -3.48 -28.66 3.84
CA SER A 827 -2.61 -29.83 3.98
C SER A 827 -1.96 -30.33 2.69
N GLN A 828 -2.16 -29.62 1.58
CA GLN A 828 -1.48 -29.81 0.30
C GLN A 828 -0.94 -28.51 -0.31
N ASP A 829 -1.39 -27.33 0.16
CA ASP A 829 -0.79 -26.06 -0.21
C ASP A 829 0.68 -26.06 0.21
N GLN A 830 1.54 -25.99 -0.79
CA GLN A 830 2.96 -26.23 -0.66
C GLN A 830 3.64 -25.21 0.27
N HIS A 831 3.07 -24.02 0.42
CA HIS A 831 3.58 -22.96 1.29
C HIS A 831 3.53 -23.34 2.77
N ASN A 832 2.51 -24.10 3.20
CA ASN A 832 2.41 -24.58 4.59
C ASN A 832 3.55 -25.56 4.94
N HIS A 833 4.09 -26.26 3.94
CA HIS A 833 5.17 -27.23 4.12
C HIS A 833 6.56 -26.60 4.20
N ALA A 834 6.75 -25.38 3.70
CA ALA A 834 8.02 -24.65 3.78
C ALA A 834 8.52 -24.49 5.22
N SER A 835 7.61 -24.37 6.20
CA SER A 835 7.95 -24.28 7.63
C SER A 835 8.67 -25.51 8.19
N PHE A 836 8.55 -26.68 7.54
CA PHE A 836 9.25 -27.90 7.94
C PHE A 836 10.70 -27.98 7.41
N MET A 837 11.20 -26.90 6.78
CA MET A 837 12.62 -26.68 6.50
C MET A 837 13.38 -26.28 7.77
N TYR A 838 13.56 -24.99 8.05
CA TYR A 838 14.44 -24.51 9.13
C TYR A 838 13.68 -23.95 10.34
N ALA A 839 12.45 -23.45 10.14
CA ALA A 839 11.62 -22.94 11.23
C ALA A 839 11.18 -24.05 12.21
N ASN A 840 10.62 -25.14 11.68
CA ASN A 840 10.09 -26.29 12.43
C ASN A 840 10.59 -27.63 11.82
N PRO A 841 11.92 -27.88 11.80
CA PRO A 841 12.51 -29.03 11.11
C PRO A 841 11.98 -30.37 11.62
N ILE A 842 11.38 -31.14 10.72
CA ILE A 842 10.96 -32.54 10.97
C ILE A 842 12.06 -33.53 10.60
N GLU A 843 12.10 -34.67 11.30
CA GLU A 843 12.97 -35.80 10.96
C GLU A 843 12.45 -36.53 9.71
N VAL A 844 13.34 -36.79 8.75
CA VAL A 844 13.05 -37.51 7.50
C VAL A 844 14.15 -38.54 7.28
N GLY A 845 13.79 -39.81 7.10
CA GLY A 845 14.76 -40.88 6.82
C GLY A 845 15.83 -41.12 7.90
N GLY A 846 15.62 -40.63 9.14
CA GLY A 846 16.60 -40.72 10.23
C GLY A 846 17.50 -39.49 10.39
N THR A 847 17.22 -38.38 9.69
CA THR A 847 17.98 -37.13 9.79
C THR A 847 17.08 -35.90 9.87
N THR A 848 17.54 -34.86 10.57
CA THR A 848 16.95 -33.51 10.55
C THR A 848 17.71 -32.54 9.65
N LYS A 849 18.84 -32.96 9.04
CA LYS A 849 19.54 -32.15 8.03
C LYS A 849 18.59 -31.85 6.87
N LYS A 850 18.58 -30.59 6.42
CA LYS A 850 17.78 -30.13 5.28
C LYS A 850 18.67 -29.67 4.13
N PRO A 851 18.14 -29.66 2.89
CA PRO A 851 18.80 -29.01 1.77
C PRO A 851 19.03 -27.51 2.05
N SER A 852 20.06 -26.92 1.46
CA SER A 852 20.21 -25.47 1.35
C SER A 852 19.20 -24.90 0.34
N VAL A 853 18.71 -23.67 0.52
CA VAL A 853 17.68 -23.07 -0.36
C VAL A 853 18.05 -21.65 -0.80
N LEU A 854 18.02 -21.43 -2.12
CA LEU A 854 18.08 -20.10 -2.75
C LEU A 854 16.71 -19.74 -3.34
N VAL A 855 16.07 -18.70 -2.80
CA VAL A 855 14.80 -18.15 -3.33
C VAL A 855 15.09 -16.93 -4.21
N GLN A 856 14.51 -16.87 -5.41
CA GLN A 856 14.66 -15.73 -6.34
C GLN A 856 13.30 -15.11 -6.68
N GLU A 857 13.10 -13.83 -6.34
CA GLU A 857 11.94 -13.01 -6.70
C GLU A 857 12.22 -12.16 -7.94
N GLY A 858 11.27 -12.10 -8.86
CA GLY A 858 11.17 -11.04 -9.86
C GLY A 858 10.26 -9.92 -9.35
N ILE A 859 10.75 -8.68 -9.29
CA ILE A 859 9.94 -7.53 -8.88
C ILE A 859 8.88 -7.24 -9.95
N GLY A 860 7.62 -7.12 -9.53
CA GLY A 860 6.52 -6.87 -10.47
C GLY A 860 6.07 -8.11 -11.25
N ASP A 861 6.34 -9.30 -10.71
CA ASP A 861 5.85 -10.59 -11.24
C ASP A 861 4.32 -10.59 -11.40
N THR A 862 3.82 -10.76 -12.62
CA THR A 862 2.36 -10.77 -12.90
C THR A 862 1.69 -12.14 -12.73
N PHE A 863 2.46 -13.20 -12.48
CA PHE A 863 1.94 -14.56 -12.33
C PHE A 863 1.87 -15.00 -10.86
N ILE A 864 2.89 -14.65 -10.07
CA ILE A 864 3.05 -15.02 -8.67
C ILE A 864 3.23 -13.74 -7.83
N PRO A 865 2.30 -13.42 -6.92
CA PRO A 865 2.39 -12.19 -6.13
C PRO A 865 3.69 -12.16 -5.30
N ASN A 866 4.41 -11.04 -5.38
CA ASN A 866 5.65 -10.83 -4.61
C ASN A 866 5.44 -11.01 -3.09
N ASN A 867 4.26 -10.69 -2.57
CA ASN A 867 3.89 -10.97 -1.17
C ASN A 867 3.99 -12.47 -0.83
N ALA A 868 3.58 -13.38 -1.73
CA ALA A 868 3.74 -14.82 -1.53
C ALA A 868 5.23 -15.23 -1.53
N THR A 869 6.06 -14.73 -2.44
CA THR A 869 7.50 -15.06 -2.49
C THR A 869 8.26 -14.56 -1.25
N ARG A 870 7.90 -13.39 -0.73
CA ARG A 870 8.43 -12.84 0.54
C ARG A 870 7.92 -13.64 1.74
N SER A 871 6.67 -14.08 1.70
CA SER A 871 6.08 -14.99 2.69
C SER A 871 6.79 -16.33 2.73
N LEU A 872 7.29 -16.83 1.60
CA LEU A 872 8.05 -18.08 1.50
C LEU A 872 9.41 -17.93 2.20
N ALA A 873 10.15 -16.86 1.89
CA ALA A 873 11.42 -16.57 2.56
C ALA A 873 11.26 -16.47 4.09
N TYR A 874 10.15 -15.90 4.58
CA TYR A 874 9.82 -15.97 6.01
C TYR A 874 9.50 -17.38 6.48
N ALA A 875 8.60 -18.09 5.78
CA ALA A 875 8.13 -19.43 6.15
C ALA A 875 9.25 -20.46 6.29
N LEU A 876 10.30 -20.39 5.46
CA LEU A 876 11.46 -21.28 5.54
C LEU A 876 12.20 -21.20 6.90
N GLY A 877 12.16 -20.04 7.56
CA GLY A 877 12.90 -19.75 8.79
C GLY A 877 13.54 -18.36 8.80
N SER A 878 12.82 -17.33 8.33
CA SER A 878 13.32 -15.95 8.16
C SER A 878 14.58 -15.85 7.29
N THR A 879 14.56 -16.52 6.13
CA THR A 879 15.63 -16.48 5.13
C THR A 879 16.01 -15.03 4.77
N PRO A 880 17.27 -14.61 4.96
CA PRO A 880 17.67 -13.22 4.77
C PRO A 880 17.65 -12.80 3.29
N LEU A 881 17.31 -11.53 3.07
CA LEU A 881 17.44 -10.88 1.77
C LEU A 881 18.91 -10.51 1.51
N VAL A 882 19.50 -11.10 0.47
CA VAL A 882 20.92 -11.04 0.14
C VAL A 882 21.18 -10.17 -1.09
N GLY A 883 22.27 -9.40 -1.04
CA GLY A 883 22.81 -8.66 -2.18
C GLY A 883 22.10 -7.32 -2.43
N ARG A 884 21.93 -6.95 -3.70
CA ARG A 884 21.25 -5.69 -4.07
C ARG A 884 19.75 -5.71 -3.71
N VAL A 885 19.42 -5.14 -2.56
CA VAL A 885 18.03 -4.92 -2.11
C VAL A 885 17.33 -3.91 -3.01
N ALA A 886 16.40 -4.40 -3.84
CA ALA A 886 15.55 -3.56 -4.69
C ALA A 886 14.38 -2.96 -3.89
N GLN A 887 13.71 -3.79 -3.07
CA GLN A 887 12.63 -3.35 -2.18
C GLN A 887 12.84 -3.92 -0.77
N PRO A 888 12.74 -3.09 0.30
CA PRO A 888 12.75 -3.60 1.67
C PRO A 888 11.59 -4.57 1.91
N VAL A 889 11.87 -5.66 2.63
CA VAL A 889 10.84 -6.54 3.20
C VAL A 889 10.89 -6.33 4.72
N PRO A 890 9.90 -5.67 5.35
CA PRO A 890 10.00 -5.21 6.75
C PRO A 890 10.22 -6.31 7.79
N TYR A 891 9.82 -7.54 7.48
CA TYR A 891 9.85 -8.72 8.35
C TYR A 891 10.95 -9.73 7.98
N LEU A 892 11.92 -9.35 7.13
CA LEU A 892 13.11 -10.15 6.81
C LEU A 892 14.39 -9.36 7.08
N GLU A 893 15.39 -10.03 7.64
CA GLU A 893 16.71 -9.46 7.80
C GLU A 893 17.42 -9.29 6.44
N ARG A 894 18.39 -8.37 6.38
CA ARG A 894 19.28 -8.19 5.24
C ARG A 894 20.66 -8.79 5.56
N ALA A 895 21.28 -9.44 4.59
CA ALA A 895 22.65 -9.93 4.70
C ALA A 895 23.50 -9.52 3.50
N ASP A 896 24.77 -9.20 3.76
CA ASP A 896 25.74 -8.94 2.70
C ASP A 896 26.17 -10.25 2.02
N ALA A 897 26.50 -10.15 0.73
CA ALA A 897 27.08 -11.25 -0.03
C ALA A 897 28.62 -11.20 -0.02
N PRO A 898 29.33 -12.34 -0.13
CA PRO A 898 28.80 -13.70 -0.22
C PRO A 898 28.26 -14.24 1.11
N LEU A 899 27.09 -14.89 1.07
CA LEU A 899 26.48 -15.56 2.21
C LEU A 899 26.76 -17.08 2.16
N VAL A 900 27.12 -17.66 3.30
CA VAL A 900 27.43 -19.08 3.46
C VAL A 900 27.14 -19.52 4.90
N ALA A 901 26.65 -20.75 5.09
CA ALA A 901 26.47 -21.41 6.39
C ALA A 901 25.68 -20.59 7.44
N ASN A 902 24.65 -19.85 7.00
CA ASN A 902 23.85 -18.97 7.86
C ASN A 902 22.72 -19.67 8.62
N VAL A 903 22.36 -20.90 8.24
CA VAL A 903 21.39 -21.74 8.97
C VAL A 903 22.13 -22.67 9.93
N ASP A 904 23.11 -23.41 9.39
CA ASP A 904 24.06 -24.21 10.15
C ASP A 904 25.37 -24.37 9.38
N SER A 905 26.37 -25.05 9.95
CA SER A 905 27.69 -25.26 9.35
C SER A 905 27.74 -25.88 7.94
N GLN A 906 26.65 -26.49 7.47
CA GLN A 906 26.51 -27.11 6.15
C GLN A 906 25.34 -26.55 5.33
N THR A 907 24.58 -25.60 5.87
CA THR A 907 23.29 -25.18 5.29
C THR A 907 23.25 -23.67 5.11
N THR A 908 23.04 -23.26 3.86
CA THR A 908 22.87 -21.86 3.47
C THR A 908 21.43 -21.63 3.01
N SER A 909 20.83 -20.53 3.46
CA SER A 909 19.55 -20.07 2.92
C SER A 909 19.61 -18.58 2.60
N ALA A 910 19.21 -18.23 1.38
CA ALA A 910 19.21 -16.87 0.89
C ALA A 910 17.98 -16.56 0.04
N TYR A 911 17.59 -15.30 0.04
CA TYR A 911 16.53 -14.75 -0.79
C TYR A 911 17.11 -13.56 -1.59
N SER A 912 16.83 -13.47 -2.90
CA SER A 912 17.36 -12.42 -3.78
C SER A 912 16.28 -11.85 -4.70
N GLN A 913 16.43 -10.57 -5.05
CA GLN A 913 15.48 -9.81 -5.88
C GLN A 913 16.10 -9.43 -7.22
N TYR A 914 15.34 -9.59 -8.30
CA TYR A 914 15.70 -9.21 -9.66
C TYR A 914 14.66 -8.22 -10.21
N VAL A 915 15.12 -7.11 -10.77
CA VAL A 915 14.26 -6.00 -11.22
C VAL A 915 14.20 -6.00 -12.76
N PRO A 916 13.03 -6.14 -13.38
CA PRO A 916 12.86 -5.95 -14.81
C PRO A 916 12.97 -4.46 -15.19
N ASN A 917 13.04 -4.19 -16.48
CA ASN A 917 12.89 -2.85 -17.02
C ASN A 917 11.49 -2.27 -16.72
N GLY A 918 11.38 -0.94 -16.67
CA GLY A 918 10.09 -0.25 -16.53
C GLY A 918 9.53 -0.12 -15.10
N ILE A 919 10.09 -0.77 -14.08
CA ILE A 919 9.60 -0.62 -12.69
C ILE A 919 9.85 0.81 -12.17
N PRO A 920 8.82 1.59 -11.78
CA PRO A 920 9.00 2.97 -11.36
C PRO A 920 9.92 3.12 -10.15
N GLY A 921 10.96 3.95 -10.30
CA GLY A 921 11.90 4.29 -9.23
C GLY A 921 12.99 3.24 -8.94
N LEU A 922 13.00 2.11 -9.65
CA LEU A 922 14.04 1.08 -9.54
C LEU A 922 14.79 0.94 -10.87
N ASN A 923 16.11 0.73 -10.80
CA ASN A 923 16.90 0.40 -11.98
C ASN A 923 16.81 -1.10 -12.26
N PRO A 924 16.74 -1.55 -13.54
CA PRO A 924 16.77 -2.96 -13.86
C PRO A 924 18.05 -3.63 -13.34
N THR A 925 17.94 -4.90 -12.97
CA THR A 925 19.11 -5.73 -12.63
C THR A 925 19.88 -6.08 -13.91
N PRO A 926 21.23 -6.13 -13.91
CA PRO A 926 21.99 -6.47 -15.11
C PRO A 926 21.56 -7.79 -15.75
N GLY A 927 21.17 -7.73 -17.03
CA GLY A 927 20.58 -8.82 -17.80
C GLY A 927 19.05 -8.85 -17.80
N CYS A 928 18.37 -7.95 -17.08
CA CYS A 928 16.91 -7.79 -17.09
C CYS A 928 16.43 -6.57 -17.90
N GLU A 929 17.31 -5.83 -18.56
CA GLU A 929 16.96 -4.62 -19.33
C GLU A 929 16.01 -4.90 -20.52
N PHE A 930 15.97 -6.16 -20.97
CA PHE A 930 15.17 -6.65 -22.09
C PHE A 930 13.79 -7.21 -21.68
N TRP A 931 13.52 -7.30 -20.37
CA TRP A 931 12.27 -7.82 -19.82
C TRP A 931 11.51 -6.69 -19.14
N ASP A 932 10.23 -6.53 -19.44
CA ASP A 932 9.26 -5.74 -18.68
C ASP A 932 8.58 -6.57 -17.56
N GLU A 933 8.60 -7.89 -17.70
CA GLU A 933 8.02 -8.86 -16.76
C GLU A 933 9.06 -9.39 -15.74
N GLY A 934 8.75 -9.27 -14.44
CA GLY A 934 9.59 -9.74 -13.34
C GLY A 934 9.79 -11.25 -13.35
N HIS A 935 8.73 -12.00 -13.66
CA HIS A 935 8.70 -13.47 -13.68
C HIS A 935 9.80 -14.06 -14.57
N PHE A 936 10.02 -13.48 -15.77
CA PHE A 936 11.04 -13.97 -16.72
C PHE A 936 12.43 -13.40 -16.47
N CYS A 937 12.52 -12.18 -15.91
CA CYS A 937 13.79 -11.55 -15.52
C CYS A 937 14.59 -12.44 -14.55
N ALA A 938 14.01 -12.88 -13.43
CA ALA A 938 14.71 -13.75 -12.46
C ALA A 938 15.01 -15.17 -13.01
N GLN A 939 14.23 -15.67 -13.98
CA GLN A 939 14.47 -16.97 -14.61
C GLN A 939 15.66 -16.97 -15.59
N THR A 940 15.86 -15.87 -16.32
CA THR A 940 16.71 -15.88 -17.52
C THR A 940 17.90 -14.90 -17.46
N ALA A 941 17.86 -13.90 -16.57
CA ALA A 941 18.95 -12.94 -16.46
C ALA A 941 20.27 -13.63 -16.09
N ARG A 942 21.35 -13.22 -16.75
CA ARG A 942 22.68 -13.81 -16.56
C ARG A 942 23.11 -13.81 -15.10
N ALA A 943 22.83 -12.72 -14.39
CA ALA A 943 23.11 -12.59 -12.96
C ALA A 943 22.39 -13.64 -12.09
N ALA A 944 21.15 -14.00 -12.42
CA ALA A 944 20.36 -15.01 -11.70
C ALA A 944 20.84 -16.43 -11.97
N LEU A 945 21.18 -16.73 -13.23
CA LEU A 945 21.76 -18.00 -13.67
C LEU A 945 23.15 -18.25 -13.04
N ASP A 946 24.02 -17.23 -13.02
CA ASP A 946 25.35 -17.33 -12.43
C ASP A 946 25.31 -17.46 -10.90
N GLN A 947 24.34 -16.82 -10.23
CA GLN A 947 24.10 -17.02 -8.80
C GLN A 947 23.67 -18.47 -8.52
N ARG A 948 22.68 -19.00 -9.24
CA ARG A 948 22.23 -20.40 -9.14
C ARG A 948 23.36 -21.40 -9.41
N MET A 949 24.16 -21.16 -10.46
CA MET A 949 25.28 -22.07 -10.79
C MET A 949 26.38 -22.05 -9.72
N THR A 950 26.68 -20.88 -9.15
CA THR A 950 27.64 -20.77 -8.05
C THR A 950 27.14 -21.52 -6.82
N PHE A 951 25.86 -21.36 -6.49
CA PHE A 951 25.19 -22.05 -5.39
C PHE A 951 25.22 -23.58 -5.56
N PHE A 952 24.78 -24.12 -6.71
CA PHE A 952 24.80 -25.57 -6.95
C PHE A 952 26.21 -26.17 -7.01
N ARG A 953 27.18 -25.49 -7.65
CA ARG A 953 28.55 -25.99 -7.73
C ARG A 953 29.20 -26.07 -6.34
N THR A 954 29.06 -25.02 -5.54
CA THR A 954 29.65 -24.97 -4.19
C THR A 954 28.95 -25.95 -3.24
N ALA A 955 27.67 -26.26 -3.45
CA ALA A 955 26.96 -27.31 -2.71
C ALA A 955 27.54 -28.72 -2.87
N LEU A 956 28.28 -28.97 -3.95
CA LEU A 956 28.93 -30.25 -4.24
C LEU A 956 30.43 -30.26 -3.91
N THR A 957 31.06 -29.09 -3.70
CA THR A 957 32.52 -28.99 -3.55
C THR A 957 33.00 -28.42 -2.21
N ASP A 958 32.15 -27.66 -1.51
CA ASP A 958 32.47 -27.00 -0.24
C ASP A 958 31.63 -27.57 0.92
N ASP A 959 31.97 -27.22 2.17
CA ASP A 959 31.23 -27.69 3.35
C ASP A 959 29.77 -27.18 3.40
N ALA A 960 29.52 -26.01 2.81
CA ALA A 960 28.20 -25.38 2.67
C ALA A 960 28.14 -24.54 1.36
N PRO A 961 26.98 -24.40 0.70
CA PRO A 961 26.87 -23.63 -0.54
C PRO A 961 27.10 -22.14 -0.33
N THR A 962 27.70 -21.47 -1.31
CA THR A 962 27.90 -20.01 -1.30
C THR A 962 26.87 -19.31 -2.20
N VAL A 963 26.17 -18.32 -1.66
CA VAL A 963 25.32 -17.40 -2.42
C VAL A 963 26.04 -16.08 -2.61
N VAL A 964 26.28 -15.69 -3.86
CA VAL A 964 26.92 -14.43 -4.23
C VAL A 964 25.88 -13.36 -4.58
N ASP A 965 26.27 -12.08 -4.52
CA ASP A 965 25.58 -11.06 -5.31
C ASP A 965 25.83 -11.40 -6.78
N GLY A 966 24.83 -11.22 -7.66
CA GLY A 966 24.99 -11.51 -9.09
C GLY A 966 26.24 -10.81 -9.64
N PRO A 967 27.08 -11.49 -10.45
CA PRO A 967 28.48 -11.12 -10.63
C PRO A 967 28.70 -9.64 -10.99
N VAL A 968 29.61 -9.00 -10.27
CA VAL A 968 30.26 -7.78 -10.75
C VAL A 968 31.00 -8.15 -12.04
N ASN A 969 30.62 -7.54 -13.15
CA ASN A 969 31.27 -7.78 -14.43
C ASN A 969 32.71 -7.25 -14.39
N LEU A 970 33.69 -8.13 -14.16
CA LEU A 970 35.11 -7.72 -14.12
C LEU A 970 35.59 -7.14 -15.46
N CYS A 971 34.84 -7.39 -16.54
CA CYS A 971 35.07 -6.84 -17.88
C CYS A 971 34.76 -5.35 -17.99
N ASP A 972 34.00 -4.75 -17.06
CA ASP A 972 33.78 -3.30 -17.01
C ASP A 972 35.09 -2.51 -16.81
N ALA A 973 36.16 -3.18 -16.36
CA ALA A 973 37.50 -2.64 -16.20
C ALA A 973 38.49 -3.05 -17.33
N VAL A 974 38.06 -3.86 -18.31
CA VAL A 974 38.90 -4.35 -19.41
C VAL A 974 38.65 -3.50 -20.66
N PRO A 975 39.64 -2.75 -21.20
CA PRO A 975 39.39 -1.74 -22.23
C PRO A 975 38.85 -2.25 -23.57
N SER A 976 39.23 -3.47 -23.97
CA SER A 976 38.65 -4.29 -25.04
C SER A 976 39.32 -5.68 -24.99
N CYS A 977 38.63 -6.71 -25.47
CA CYS A 977 39.23 -8.03 -25.74
C CYS A 977 39.33 -8.37 -27.23
N ASP A 978 38.80 -7.52 -28.11
CA ASP A 978 38.83 -7.66 -29.57
C ASP A 978 40.27 -7.85 -30.08
N ASP A 979 40.54 -8.89 -30.87
CA ASP A 979 41.84 -9.16 -31.50
C ASP A 979 41.92 -8.80 -32.99
N ASP A 980 40.93 -8.03 -33.48
CA ASP A 980 40.76 -7.62 -34.88
C ASP A 980 40.54 -8.80 -35.86
N ASN A 981 40.30 -10.03 -35.39
CA ASN A 981 39.94 -11.16 -36.26
C ASN A 981 38.42 -11.36 -36.33
N PRO A 982 37.76 -11.12 -37.48
CA PRO A 982 36.31 -11.35 -37.60
C PRO A 982 35.91 -12.83 -37.43
N CYS A 983 36.87 -13.75 -37.48
CA CYS A 983 36.68 -15.19 -37.32
C CYS A 983 36.93 -15.74 -35.91
N THR A 984 37.15 -14.88 -34.93
CA THR A 984 37.00 -15.19 -33.50
C THR A 984 35.77 -14.49 -32.93
N ALA A 985 35.25 -14.99 -31.82
CA ALA A 985 34.39 -14.24 -30.93
C ALA A 985 35.21 -13.98 -29.68
N ASP A 986 35.56 -12.72 -29.54
CA ASP A 986 36.38 -12.25 -28.44
C ASP A 986 35.46 -11.84 -27.31
N ARG A 987 35.63 -12.48 -26.17
CA ARG A 987 34.87 -12.15 -24.96
C ARG A 987 35.81 -12.08 -23.78
N CYS A 988 35.61 -11.05 -22.97
CA CYS A 988 36.10 -11.10 -21.61
C CYS A 988 35.23 -12.08 -20.81
N GLU A 989 35.84 -12.96 -20.02
CA GLU A 989 35.15 -13.84 -19.08
C GLU A 989 34.79 -13.05 -17.80
N PRO A 990 33.49 -12.77 -17.52
CA PRO A 990 33.08 -11.84 -16.46
C PRO A 990 33.55 -12.23 -15.06
N SER A 991 33.82 -13.51 -14.84
CA SER A 991 34.27 -14.07 -13.56
C SER A 991 35.78 -13.95 -13.33
N THR A 992 36.60 -13.66 -14.36
CA THR A 992 38.07 -13.58 -14.24
C THR A 992 38.70 -12.30 -14.81
N GLY A 993 38.02 -11.61 -15.73
CA GLY A 993 38.59 -10.50 -16.50
C GLY A 993 39.53 -10.94 -17.64
N GLU A 994 39.57 -12.23 -17.96
CA GLU A 994 40.45 -12.80 -19.00
C GLU A 994 39.81 -12.74 -20.39
N CYS A 995 40.57 -12.31 -21.41
CA CYS A 995 40.12 -12.32 -22.80
C CYS A 995 40.23 -13.72 -23.41
N ILE A 996 39.10 -14.24 -23.91
CA ILE A 996 38.98 -15.54 -24.56
C ILE A 996 38.52 -15.32 -26.00
N ASN A 997 39.37 -15.70 -26.95
CA ASN A 997 39.16 -15.48 -28.38
C ASN A 997 38.84 -16.84 -29.00
N SER A 998 37.55 -17.15 -29.14
CA SER A 998 37.07 -18.46 -29.56
C SER A 998 36.83 -18.50 -31.08
N PRO A 999 37.45 -19.40 -31.87
CA PRO A 999 37.21 -19.49 -33.30
C PRO A 999 35.72 -19.69 -33.63
N GLN A 1000 35.15 -18.78 -34.40
CA GLN A 1000 33.76 -18.79 -34.83
C GLN A 1000 33.63 -19.46 -36.19
N ASN A 1001 33.45 -20.77 -36.20
CA ASN A 1001 33.09 -21.45 -37.42
C ASN A 1001 31.71 -20.98 -37.91
N ARG A 1002 31.62 -20.70 -39.21
CA ARG A 1002 30.41 -20.29 -39.95
C ARG A 1002 29.90 -18.86 -39.73
N ARG A 1003 30.62 -18.02 -38.96
CA ARG A 1003 30.35 -16.57 -38.91
C ARG A 1003 30.69 -15.92 -40.25
N SER A 1004 29.91 -14.93 -40.69
CA SER A 1004 30.25 -14.11 -41.85
C SER A 1004 31.50 -13.25 -41.60
N CYS A 1005 32.29 -13.03 -42.63
CA CYS A 1005 33.52 -12.25 -42.59
C CYS A 1005 33.79 -11.63 -43.95
N GLU A 1006 34.73 -10.69 -44.01
CA GLU A 1006 35.14 -10.03 -45.25
C GLU A 1006 36.65 -10.18 -45.42
N ILE A 1007 37.08 -10.57 -46.63
CA ILE A 1007 38.50 -10.54 -47.01
C ILE A 1007 38.63 -9.77 -48.33
N ASP A 1008 39.40 -8.68 -48.32
CA ASP A 1008 39.64 -7.80 -49.48
C ASP A 1008 38.36 -7.38 -50.26
N GLY A 1009 37.25 -7.09 -49.57
CA GLY A 1009 35.97 -6.72 -50.19
C GLY A 1009 35.08 -7.89 -50.63
N VAL A 1010 35.43 -9.13 -50.27
CA VAL A 1010 34.68 -10.35 -50.65
C VAL A 1010 34.01 -10.96 -49.42
N PRO A 1011 32.67 -11.11 -49.41
CA PRO A 1011 31.96 -11.85 -48.36
C PRO A 1011 32.40 -13.30 -48.28
N GLY A 1012 32.68 -13.74 -47.07
CA GLY A 1012 33.09 -15.10 -46.75
C GLY A 1012 32.52 -15.58 -45.43
N ILE A 1013 32.96 -16.77 -45.07
CA ILE A 1013 32.54 -17.52 -43.90
C ILE A 1013 33.77 -18.05 -43.16
N CYS A 1014 33.76 -17.94 -41.85
CA CYS A 1014 34.89 -18.32 -41.02
C CYS A 1014 35.00 -19.83 -40.85
N LEU A 1015 36.21 -20.37 -41.03
CA LEU A 1015 36.55 -21.78 -40.87
C LEU A 1015 37.87 -21.90 -40.09
N LEU A 1016 37.76 -22.40 -38.87
CA LEU A 1016 38.86 -22.67 -37.94
C LEU A 1016 39.81 -21.46 -37.78
N ASP A 1017 39.24 -20.29 -37.48
CA ASP A 1017 39.86 -18.96 -37.37
C ASP A 1017 40.18 -18.20 -38.69
N MET A 1018 39.91 -18.78 -39.86
CA MET A 1018 40.20 -18.17 -41.18
C MET A 1018 38.95 -17.81 -42.00
N CYS A 1019 38.92 -16.63 -42.64
CA CYS A 1019 37.81 -16.21 -43.52
C CYS A 1019 37.86 -16.88 -44.91
N THR A 1020 36.72 -17.43 -45.39
CA THR A 1020 36.62 -18.25 -46.62
C THR A 1020 35.42 -17.83 -47.50
N PRO A 1021 35.60 -17.27 -48.72
CA PRO A 1021 34.51 -16.71 -49.55
C PRO A 1021 33.27 -17.57 -49.82
N LEU A 1022 32.08 -16.95 -49.85
CA LEU A 1022 30.78 -17.56 -50.22
C LEU A 1022 30.30 -17.07 -51.61
N GLN A 1023 29.42 -17.85 -52.27
CA GLN A 1023 28.69 -17.41 -53.47
C GLN A 1023 27.21 -17.15 -53.14
N MET A 1024 26.72 -15.96 -53.47
CA MET A 1024 25.32 -15.54 -53.34
C MET A 1024 24.55 -15.72 -54.67
N CYS A 1025 23.22 -15.88 -54.57
CA CYS A 1025 22.31 -15.63 -55.68
C CYS A 1025 22.11 -14.10 -55.84
N SER A 1026 21.80 -13.64 -57.06
CA SER A 1026 21.92 -12.22 -57.44
C SER A 1026 21.02 -11.25 -56.66
N MET A 1027 21.58 -10.12 -56.25
CA MET A 1027 20.83 -8.93 -55.81
C MET A 1027 20.19 -8.18 -56.99
N LEU A 1028 19.31 -7.22 -56.72
CA LEU A 1028 18.82 -6.25 -57.70
C LEU A 1028 20.00 -5.46 -58.30
N GLU A 1029 19.88 -5.03 -59.56
CA GLU A 1029 20.88 -4.13 -60.17
C GLU A 1029 20.80 -2.73 -59.54
N ASP A 1030 21.93 -2.19 -59.08
CA ASP A 1030 22.03 -0.91 -58.33
C ASP A 1030 21.46 0.32 -59.09
N ASP A 1031 21.32 0.23 -60.42
CA ASP A 1031 20.89 1.33 -61.30
C ASP A 1031 19.36 1.32 -61.60
N LEU A 1032 18.53 0.54 -60.88
CA LEU A 1032 17.07 0.53 -60.99
C LEU A 1032 16.41 1.59 -60.09
N GLN A 1033 15.30 2.21 -60.54
CA GLN A 1033 14.39 2.91 -59.63
C GLN A 1033 13.49 1.89 -58.92
N THR A 1034 13.38 1.97 -57.59
CA THR A 1034 12.67 0.96 -56.78
C THR A 1034 11.50 1.50 -55.97
N ALA A 1035 10.44 0.70 -55.84
CA ALA A 1035 9.36 0.88 -54.87
C ALA A 1035 9.11 -0.44 -54.10
N THR A 1036 8.82 -0.34 -52.80
CA THR A 1036 8.62 -1.50 -51.91
C THR A 1036 7.26 -1.43 -51.22
N GLY A 1037 6.67 -2.58 -50.92
CA GLY A 1037 5.38 -2.73 -50.25
C GLY A 1037 5.34 -3.99 -49.39
N ALA A 1038 4.54 -3.95 -48.32
CA ALA A 1038 4.44 -5.02 -47.33
C ALA A 1038 3.28 -5.98 -47.65
N LEU A 1039 3.54 -7.28 -47.46
CA LEU A 1039 2.64 -8.37 -47.80
C LEU A 1039 2.52 -9.32 -46.60
N SER A 1040 1.30 -9.63 -46.20
CA SER A 1040 0.98 -10.57 -45.13
C SER A 1040 0.40 -11.85 -45.74
N CYS A 1041 1.13 -12.96 -45.58
CA CYS A 1041 0.79 -14.26 -46.14
C CYS A 1041 0.29 -15.23 -45.06
N ASN A 1042 -0.58 -16.16 -45.43
CA ASN A 1042 -1.09 -17.20 -44.55
C ASN A 1042 -0.40 -18.54 -44.85
N PHE A 1043 0.57 -18.90 -44.01
CA PHE A 1043 1.29 -20.17 -44.05
C PHE A 1043 0.64 -21.15 -43.07
N PHE A 1044 -0.16 -22.09 -43.58
CA PHE A 1044 -0.87 -23.13 -42.81
C PHE A 1044 -1.72 -22.65 -41.61
N GLY A 1045 -2.23 -21.42 -41.64
CA GLY A 1045 -3.05 -20.82 -40.58
C GLY A 1045 -2.37 -19.68 -39.82
N PHE A 1046 -1.07 -19.46 -40.05
CA PHE A 1046 -0.26 -18.44 -39.37
C PHE A 1046 0.15 -17.30 -40.32
N PRO A 1047 0.26 -16.05 -39.82
CA PRO A 1047 0.76 -14.93 -40.61
C PRO A 1047 2.27 -15.06 -40.87
N LEU A 1048 2.69 -14.70 -42.08
CA LEU A 1048 4.07 -14.66 -42.55
C LEU A 1048 4.29 -13.30 -43.24
N GLU A 1049 5.16 -12.47 -42.69
CA GLU A 1049 5.42 -11.11 -43.17
C GLU A 1049 6.55 -11.08 -44.22
N LEU A 1050 6.27 -10.45 -45.36
CA LEU A 1050 7.17 -10.35 -46.51
C LEU A 1050 7.22 -8.90 -47.02
N SER A 1051 8.36 -8.49 -47.57
CA SER A 1051 8.46 -7.27 -48.36
C SER A 1051 8.75 -7.57 -49.84
N ALA A 1052 8.02 -6.89 -50.72
CA ALA A 1052 8.14 -7.02 -52.16
C ALA A 1052 8.60 -5.70 -52.77
N THR A 1053 9.67 -5.76 -53.58
CA THR A 1053 10.27 -4.61 -54.25
C THR A 1053 10.16 -4.75 -55.76
N LEU A 1054 9.62 -3.71 -56.40
CA LEU A 1054 9.57 -3.53 -57.85
C LEU A 1054 10.70 -2.58 -58.26
N GLY A 1055 11.59 -3.01 -59.16
CA GLY A 1055 12.66 -2.20 -59.74
C GLY A 1055 12.45 -1.99 -61.25
N THR A 1056 12.62 -0.76 -61.74
CA THR A 1056 12.53 -0.44 -63.18
C THR A 1056 13.64 0.49 -63.65
N GLN A 1057 14.16 0.26 -64.86
CA GLN A 1057 15.11 1.16 -65.53
C GLN A 1057 14.71 1.39 -66.99
N ARG A 1058 14.57 2.66 -67.37
CA ARG A 1058 14.28 3.11 -68.73
C ARG A 1058 15.51 2.98 -69.64
N LEU A 1059 15.38 2.23 -70.74
CA LEU A 1059 16.45 2.00 -71.72
C LEU A 1059 16.42 2.97 -72.93
N GLY A 1060 15.36 3.79 -73.05
CA GLY A 1060 15.10 4.66 -74.20
C GLY A 1060 15.15 6.18 -73.91
N PRO A 1061 15.35 7.03 -74.93
CA PRO A 1061 15.49 8.48 -74.76
C PRO A 1061 14.21 9.18 -74.28
N LEU A 1062 14.40 10.36 -73.67
CA LEU A 1062 13.31 11.29 -73.29
C LEU A 1062 12.70 11.95 -74.53
N GLY A 1063 11.53 11.47 -74.97
CA GLY A 1063 10.78 12.02 -76.11
C GLY A 1063 9.54 11.19 -76.48
N PRO A 1064 8.62 11.73 -77.31
CA PRO A 1064 7.39 11.06 -77.67
C PRO A 1064 7.64 9.84 -78.57
N GLY A 1065 7.26 8.66 -78.07
CA GLY A 1065 7.46 7.36 -78.73
C GLY A 1065 7.30 6.19 -77.73
N PRO A 1066 7.38 4.94 -78.20
CA PRO A 1066 7.43 3.78 -77.31
C PRO A 1066 8.68 3.84 -76.41
N VAL A 1067 8.50 3.53 -75.14
CA VAL A 1067 9.59 3.48 -74.15
C VAL A 1067 9.79 2.04 -73.72
N GLU A 1068 11.04 1.60 -73.79
CA GLU A 1068 11.48 0.27 -73.35
C GLU A 1068 12.11 0.39 -71.96
N TYR A 1069 11.76 -0.55 -71.09
CA TYR A 1069 12.20 -0.60 -69.70
C TYR A 1069 12.69 -2.01 -69.39
N THR A 1070 13.77 -2.11 -68.63
CA THR A 1070 14.08 -3.31 -67.84
C THR A 1070 13.23 -3.28 -66.58
N VAL A 1071 12.58 -4.39 -66.25
CA VAL A 1071 11.87 -4.58 -64.98
C VAL A 1071 12.45 -5.77 -64.24
N GLN A 1072 12.68 -5.61 -62.94
CA GLN A 1072 13.11 -6.65 -62.03
C GLN A 1072 12.23 -6.59 -60.78
N THR A 1073 11.99 -7.74 -60.15
CA THR A 1073 11.29 -7.82 -58.86
C THR A 1073 12.15 -8.57 -57.86
N ALA A 1074 12.04 -8.19 -56.59
CA ALA A 1074 12.66 -8.93 -55.50
C ALA A 1074 11.66 -9.11 -54.36
N LEU A 1075 11.86 -10.20 -53.60
CA LEU A 1075 11.14 -10.48 -52.37
C LEU A 1075 12.16 -10.73 -51.26
N ALA A 1076 11.80 -10.34 -50.04
CA ALA A 1076 12.57 -10.64 -48.83
C ALA A 1076 11.63 -11.17 -47.73
N LEU A 1077 12.17 -12.07 -46.90
CA LEU A 1077 11.55 -12.50 -45.66
C LEU A 1077 11.86 -11.47 -44.58
N GLU A 1078 10.84 -10.97 -43.88
CA GLU A 1078 11.05 -10.10 -42.72
C GLU A 1078 11.59 -10.89 -41.52
N ALA A 1079 12.24 -10.22 -40.56
CA ALA A 1079 12.85 -10.89 -39.40
C ALA A 1079 11.85 -11.75 -38.60
N SER A 1080 10.62 -11.26 -38.43
CA SER A 1080 9.49 -11.98 -37.82
C SER A 1080 9.14 -13.28 -38.55
N ALA A 1081 9.19 -13.27 -39.88
CA ALA A 1081 8.97 -14.45 -40.71
C ALA A 1081 10.14 -15.44 -40.66
N ILE A 1082 11.38 -14.94 -40.54
CA ILE A 1082 12.58 -15.77 -40.40
C ILE A 1082 12.55 -16.51 -39.06
N ASP A 1083 12.35 -15.80 -37.94
CA ASP A 1083 12.22 -16.37 -36.60
C ASP A 1083 11.11 -17.43 -36.54
N PHE A 1084 9.95 -17.15 -37.17
CA PHE A 1084 8.83 -18.07 -37.23
C PHE A 1084 9.12 -19.33 -38.07
N LEU A 1085 9.72 -19.19 -39.26
CA LEU A 1085 10.05 -20.33 -40.10
C LEU A 1085 11.17 -21.19 -39.49
N GLY A 1086 12.08 -20.59 -38.73
CA GLY A 1086 13.14 -21.28 -37.99
C GLY A 1086 12.61 -22.33 -36.99
N ILE A 1087 11.38 -22.16 -36.48
CA ILE A 1087 10.69 -23.17 -35.64
C ILE A 1087 10.51 -24.50 -36.39
N PHE A 1088 10.37 -24.46 -37.72
CA PHE A 1088 10.12 -25.64 -38.56
C PHE A 1088 11.39 -26.22 -39.18
N GLY A 1089 12.53 -25.51 -39.14
CA GLY A 1089 13.85 -26.03 -39.50
C GLY A 1089 14.85 -24.94 -39.88
N ASP A 1090 16.14 -25.30 -39.93
CA ASP A 1090 17.27 -24.37 -40.09
C ASP A 1090 17.36 -23.69 -41.46
N THR A 1091 16.68 -24.21 -42.49
CA THR A 1091 16.72 -23.67 -43.86
C THR A 1091 15.38 -23.75 -44.59
N ALA A 1092 15.06 -22.72 -45.38
CA ALA A 1092 13.95 -22.69 -46.32
C ALA A 1092 14.46 -22.76 -47.76
N ASP A 1093 13.86 -23.63 -48.57
CA ASP A 1093 14.11 -23.69 -50.02
C ASP A 1093 13.02 -22.90 -50.77
N VAL A 1094 13.41 -21.84 -51.48
CA VAL A 1094 12.51 -21.18 -52.44
C VAL A 1094 12.46 -22.04 -53.71
N LEU A 1095 11.32 -22.68 -53.94
CA LEU A 1095 11.11 -23.60 -55.07
C LEU A 1095 10.67 -22.88 -56.35
N ARG A 1096 9.94 -21.77 -56.21
CA ARG A 1096 9.42 -20.96 -57.32
C ARG A 1096 9.11 -19.54 -56.86
N PHE A 1097 9.48 -18.55 -57.67
CA PHE A 1097 9.04 -17.15 -57.53
C PHE A 1097 8.66 -16.59 -58.89
N GLU A 1098 7.40 -16.17 -59.01
CA GLU A 1098 6.83 -15.50 -60.17
C GLU A 1098 6.07 -14.26 -59.72
N SER A 1099 6.12 -13.21 -60.53
CA SER A 1099 5.36 -11.98 -60.27
C SER A 1099 4.90 -11.32 -61.56
N VAL A 1100 3.77 -10.64 -61.49
CA VAL A 1100 3.11 -9.98 -62.63
C VAL A 1100 3.16 -8.47 -62.43
N VAL A 1101 3.78 -7.78 -63.39
CA VAL A 1101 3.88 -6.31 -63.42
C VAL A 1101 3.01 -5.76 -64.56
N ALA A 1102 2.10 -4.87 -64.23
CA ALA A 1102 1.22 -4.19 -65.19
C ALA A 1102 1.54 -2.69 -65.25
N SER A 1103 0.94 -2.00 -66.23
CA SER A 1103 1.06 -0.55 -66.36
C SER A 1103 -0.25 0.07 -66.81
N THR A 1104 -0.56 1.27 -66.34
CA THR A 1104 -1.74 2.03 -66.75
C THR A 1104 -1.35 3.38 -67.35
N GLY A 1105 -2.00 3.78 -68.45
CA GLY A 1105 -1.86 5.13 -69.04
C GLY A 1105 -1.51 5.25 -70.54
N GLY A 1106 -1.84 4.27 -71.39
CA GLY A 1106 -1.52 4.31 -72.84
C GLY A 1106 -2.64 3.84 -73.79
N SER A 1107 -2.58 4.24 -75.07
CA SER A 1107 -3.63 3.92 -76.09
C SER A 1107 -3.77 2.43 -76.43
N VAL A 1108 -2.79 1.62 -76.02
CA VAL A 1108 -2.82 0.17 -76.08
C VAL A 1108 -2.31 -0.31 -74.73
N ASP A 1109 -3.24 -0.72 -73.87
CA ASP A 1109 -2.98 -1.41 -72.61
C ASP A 1109 -2.24 -2.72 -72.93
N PRO A 1110 -0.91 -2.82 -72.71
CA PRO A 1110 -0.15 -3.99 -73.12
C PRO A 1110 -0.33 -5.10 -72.09
N ALA A 1111 -0.17 -6.35 -72.54
CA ALA A 1111 -0.30 -7.49 -71.65
C ALA A 1111 0.67 -7.37 -70.45
N PRO A 1112 0.21 -7.69 -69.22
CA PRO A 1112 1.08 -7.72 -68.04
C PRO A 1112 2.33 -8.59 -68.28
N VAL A 1113 3.44 -8.18 -67.70
CA VAL A 1113 4.74 -8.82 -67.85
C VAL A 1113 4.98 -9.71 -66.64
N THR A 1114 5.05 -11.02 -66.88
CA THR A 1114 5.46 -11.98 -65.85
C THR A 1114 6.99 -12.03 -65.80
N THR A 1115 7.55 -11.67 -64.65
CA THR A 1115 8.96 -11.94 -64.31
C THR A 1115 9.04 -13.26 -63.56
N THR A 1116 9.98 -14.13 -63.94
CA THR A 1116 10.14 -15.47 -63.35
C THR A 1116 11.58 -15.70 -62.96
N GLN A 1117 11.83 -16.23 -61.77
CA GLN A 1117 13.16 -16.75 -61.42
C GLN A 1117 13.29 -18.20 -61.92
N GLY A 1118 14.31 -18.46 -62.75
CA GLY A 1118 14.51 -19.77 -63.37
C GLY A 1118 14.97 -20.84 -62.38
N ILE A 1119 14.22 -21.96 -62.34
CA ILE A 1119 14.38 -23.15 -61.48
C ILE A 1119 15.83 -23.39 -61.00
N GLY A 1120 16.08 -23.08 -59.72
CA GLY A 1120 17.27 -23.45 -58.97
C GLY A 1120 16.99 -23.27 -57.48
N LEU A 1121 17.34 -24.28 -56.67
CA LEU A 1121 17.14 -24.24 -55.21
C LEU A 1121 17.97 -23.11 -54.60
N CYS A 1122 17.30 -22.00 -54.26
CA CYS A 1122 17.87 -20.94 -53.44
C CYS A 1122 17.58 -21.30 -51.98
N GLN A 1123 18.55 -21.94 -51.33
CA GLN A 1123 18.46 -22.34 -49.93
C GLN A 1123 18.77 -21.12 -49.04
N VAL A 1124 17.75 -20.59 -48.39
CA VAL A 1124 17.87 -19.53 -47.38
C VAL A 1124 18.18 -20.18 -46.03
N THR A 1125 19.20 -19.69 -45.34
CA THR A 1125 19.50 -20.11 -43.96
C THR A 1125 18.71 -19.21 -43.01
N LEU A 1126 17.92 -19.81 -42.12
CA LEU A 1126 16.96 -19.08 -41.28
C LEU A 1126 17.60 -18.51 -39.98
N ASP A 1127 18.92 -18.62 -39.84
CA ASP A 1127 19.74 -17.93 -38.83
C ASP A 1127 20.40 -16.63 -39.36
N ALA A 1128 20.08 -16.19 -40.60
CA ALA A 1128 20.68 -15.02 -41.22
C ALA A 1128 19.85 -13.73 -40.99
N PRO A 1129 20.49 -12.54 -40.91
CA PRO A 1129 19.76 -11.28 -40.90
C PRO A 1129 18.95 -11.09 -42.20
N ALA A 1130 17.80 -10.41 -42.08
CA ALA A 1130 16.74 -10.40 -43.10
C ALA A 1130 17.16 -9.84 -44.48
N ASP A 1131 18.15 -8.96 -44.52
CA ASP A 1131 18.72 -8.41 -45.76
C ASP A 1131 19.45 -9.47 -46.62
N LEU A 1132 19.97 -10.53 -45.99
CA LEU A 1132 20.59 -11.68 -46.66
C LEU A 1132 19.58 -12.75 -47.12
N ALA A 1133 18.30 -12.63 -46.74
CA ALA A 1133 17.20 -13.52 -47.12
C ALA A 1133 16.40 -12.98 -48.33
N SER A 1134 17.04 -12.18 -49.19
CA SER A 1134 16.43 -11.59 -50.38
C SER A 1134 16.68 -12.43 -51.64
N PHE A 1135 15.69 -12.45 -52.55
CA PHE A 1135 15.80 -13.11 -53.85
C PHE A 1135 15.19 -12.24 -54.95
N ALA A 1136 15.93 -12.10 -56.07
CA ALA A 1136 15.53 -11.30 -57.21
C ALA A 1136 15.23 -12.17 -58.44
N SER A 1137 14.20 -11.79 -59.20
CA SER A 1137 13.87 -12.37 -60.50
C SER A 1137 14.88 -11.94 -61.58
N GLU A 1138 14.91 -12.65 -62.72
CA GLU A 1138 15.74 -12.22 -63.85
C GLU A 1138 15.17 -10.94 -64.49
N PRO A 1139 16.02 -9.93 -64.82
CA PRO A 1139 15.56 -8.69 -65.46
C PRO A 1139 14.85 -8.98 -66.79
N THR A 1140 13.60 -8.56 -66.89
CA THR A 1140 12.74 -8.78 -68.07
C THR A 1140 12.52 -7.46 -68.80
N ALA A 1141 12.83 -7.43 -70.09
CA ALA A 1141 12.62 -6.25 -70.94
C ALA A 1141 11.15 -6.14 -71.38
N ALA A 1142 10.57 -4.97 -71.21
CA ALA A 1142 9.18 -4.65 -71.51
C ALA A 1142 9.07 -3.35 -72.32
N THR A 1143 8.13 -3.28 -73.27
CA THR A 1143 7.90 -2.07 -74.07
C THR A 1143 6.49 -1.56 -73.83
N TRP A 1144 6.38 -0.31 -73.37
CA TRP A 1144 5.11 0.38 -73.13
C TRP A 1144 4.95 1.59 -74.07
N PHE A 1145 3.70 1.96 -74.36
CA PHE A 1145 3.35 3.07 -75.26
C PHE A 1145 2.69 4.21 -74.47
N LEU A 1146 3.38 5.34 -74.35
CA LEU A 1146 2.81 6.60 -73.87
C LEU A 1146 1.94 7.25 -74.97
N GLU A 1147 0.80 7.85 -74.60
CA GLU A 1147 0.07 8.77 -75.47
C GLU A 1147 0.76 10.14 -75.51
N ASP A 1148 0.64 10.87 -76.64
CA ASP A 1148 1.25 12.21 -76.82
C ASP A 1148 0.77 13.26 -75.78
N ASP A 1149 -0.32 12.99 -75.07
CA ASP A 1149 -0.92 13.81 -74.01
C ASP A 1149 -1.05 13.11 -72.64
N ALA A 1150 -0.51 11.89 -72.47
CA ALA A 1150 -0.39 11.25 -71.16
C ALA A 1150 0.67 11.98 -70.31
N THR A 1151 0.30 12.36 -69.08
CA THR A 1151 1.20 13.14 -68.21
C THR A 1151 2.06 12.29 -67.27
N PHE A 1152 1.68 11.02 -67.06
CA PHE A 1152 2.38 10.05 -66.24
C PHE A 1152 2.11 8.64 -66.76
N GLN A 1153 3.06 7.73 -66.58
CA GLN A 1153 2.84 6.29 -66.72
C GLN A 1153 3.03 5.64 -65.34
N GLU A 1154 2.04 4.90 -64.87
CA GLU A 1154 2.13 4.12 -63.63
C GLU A 1154 2.47 2.66 -63.97
N ILE A 1155 3.46 2.10 -63.28
CA ILE A 1155 3.87 0.69 -63.35
C ILE A 1155 3.64 0.10 -61.95
N THR A 1156 2.88 -0.99 -61.87
CA THR A 1156 2.42 -1.61 -60.62
C THR A 1156 2.77 -3.09 -60.57
N LEU A 1157 3.28 -3.55 -59.43
CA LEU A 1157 3.37 -4.97 -59.12
C LEU A 1157 1.97 -5.44 -58.68
N GLU A 1158 1.28 -6.21 -59.52
CA GLU A 1158 -0.11 -6.62 -59.26
C GLU A 1158 -0.16 -7.94 -58.48
N ASP A 1159 0.44 -8.99 -59.06
CA ASP A 1159 0.36 -10.35 -58.53
C ASP A 1159 1.73 -10.96 -58.20
N ILE A 1160 1.76 -11.80 -57.17
CA ILE A 1160 2.91 -12.61 -56.75
C ILE A 1160 2.42 -14.06 -56.55
N ASP A 1161 3.18 -15.02 -57.10
CA ASP A 1161 3.07 -16.46 -56.88
C ASP A 1161 4.42 -16.99 -56.37
N LEU A 1162 4.41 -17.57 -55.17
CA LEU A 1162 5.61 -18.01 -54.45
C LEU A 1162 5.41 -19.42 -53.89
N THR A 1163 6.34 -20.33 -54.13
CA THR A 1163 6.37 -21.66 -53.51
C THR A 1163 7.61 -21.78 -52.63
N ILE A 1164 7.41 -21.95 -51.32
CA ILE A 1164 8.48 -22.18 -50.32
C ILE A 1164 8.32 -23.59 -49.74
N SER A 1165 9.44 -24.27 -49.50
CA SER A 1165 9.53 -25.51 -48.72
C SER A 1165 10.37 -25.30 -47.47
N VAL A 1166 9.85 -25.67 -46.29
CA VAL A 1166 10.63 -25.71 -45.04
C VAL A 1166 10.55 -27.11 -44.46
N SER A 1167 11.70 -27.77 -44.29
CA SER A 1167 11.78 -29.19 -43.85
C SER A 1167 10.89 -30.16 -44.65
N GLY A 1168 10.60 -29.85 -45.92
CA GLY A 1168 9.72 -30.64 -46.80
C GLY A 1168 8.23 -30.34 -46.66
N LEU A 1169 7.84 -29.28 -45.95
CA LEU A 1169 6.49 -28.71 -45.97
C LEU A 1169 6.42 -27.61 -47.04
N ASP A 1170 5.81 -27.93 -48.18
CA ASP A 1170 5.61 -27.01 -49.29
C ASP A 1170 4.34 -26.16 -49.08
N ALA A 1171 4.43 -24.85 -49.28
CA ALA A 1171 3.26 -23.96 -49.34
C ALA A 1171 3.29 -23.06 -50.58
N ASP A 1172 2.15 -22.96 -51.25
CA ASP A 1172 1.90 -22.02 -52.35
C ASP A 1172 1.24 -20.74 -51.80
N LEU A 1173 1.99 -19.65 -51.87
CA LEU A 1173 1.64 -18.32 -51.38
C LEU A 1173 1.32 -17.42 -52.57
N THR A 1174 0.09 -16.90 -52.65
CA THR A 1174 -0.38 -16.10 -53.80
C THR A 1174 -1.25 -14.93 -53.39
N THR A 1175 -1.07 -13.80 -54.08
CA THR A 1175 -1.96 -12.63 -54.00
C THR A 1175 -3.17 -12.73 -54.93
N SER A 1176 -3.19 -13.70 -55.86
CA SER A 1176 -4.20 -13.82 -56.91
C SER A 1176 -4.91 -15.18 -56.85
N GLY A 1177 -6.24 -15.18 -56.67
CA GLY A 1177 -6.98 -16.44 -56.62
C GLY A 1177 -8.38 -16.37 -56.01
N PRO A 1178 -9.13 -17.49 -56.02
CA PRO A 1178 -10.47 -17.55 -55.44
C PRO A 1178 -10.48 -17.42 -53.90
N ASN A 1179 -9.34 -17.64 -53.25
CA ASN A 1179 -8.99 -17.23 -51.89
C ASN A 1179 -7.48 -16.94 -51.93
N PRO A 1180 -7.02 -15.67 -52.00
CA PRO A 1180 -5.59 -15.38 -51.94
C PRO A 1180 -5.06 -15.77 -50.55
N SER A 1181 -3.92 -16.45 -50.50
CA SER A 1181 -3.22 -16.74 -49.25
C SER A 1181 -2.41 -15.54 -48.77
N CYS A 1182 -2.10 -14.58 -49.64
CA CYS A 1182 -1.40 -13.34 -49.30
C CYS A 1182 -2.25 -12.09 -49.59
N LEU A 1183 -2.19 -11.12 -48.68
CA LEU A 1183 -2.85 -9.83 -48.81
C LEU A 1183 -1.82 -8.71 -48.63
N TRP A 1184 -1.90 -7.70 -49.49
CA TRP A 1184 -1.12 -6.47 -49.34
C TRP A 1184 -1.61 -5.70 -48.12
N GLU A 1185 -0.71 -5.42 -47.16
CA GLU A 1185 -1.02 -4.57 -46.01
C GLU A 1185 -1.01 -3.08 -46.39
N THR A 1186 -0.12 -2.73 -47.32
CA THR A 1186 -0.05 -1.42 -47.97
C THR A 1186 -0.79 -1.45 -49.32
N SER A 1187 -0.76 -0.34 -50.08
CA SER A 1187 -0.98 -0.47 -51.52
C SER A 1187 0.16 -1.27 -52.16
N PRO A 1188 -0.07 -2.01 -53.26
CA PRO A 1188 1.00 -2.71 -53.97
C PRO A 1188 2.07 -1.74 -54.49
N PRO A 1189 3.34 -2.16 -54.65
CA PRO A 1189 4.43 -1.32 -55.15
C PRO A 1189 4.09 -0.66 -56.49
N ARG A 1190 4.25 0.66 -56.54
CA ARG A 1190 3.90 1.52 -57.68
C ARG A 1190 5.01 2.50 -57.97
N LEU A 1191 5.41 2.58 -59.23
CA LEU A 1191 6.34 3.58 -59.75
C LEU A 1191 5.59 4.45 -60.77
N VAL A 1192 5.75 5.76 -60.65
CA VAL A 1192 5.09 6.75 -61.51
C VAL A 1192 6.17 7.56 -62.23
N GLU A 1193 6.44 7.23 -63.49
CA GLU A 1193 7.36 8.01 -64.32
C GLU A 1193 6.63 9.20 -64.98
N MET A 1194 7.35 10.33 -65.07
CA MET A 1194 7.00 11.47 -65.91
C MET A 1194 7.71 11.32 -67.27
N PRO A 1195 7.06 11.67 -68.40
CA PRO A 1195 7.56 11.35 -69.76
C PRO A 1195 8.93 11.93 -70.14
#